data_AF-A0A3P9QIX2-F1
#
_entry.id   AF-A0A3P9QIX2-F1
#
_cell.length_a   1.000
_cell.length_b   1.000
_cell.length_c   1.000
_cell.angle_alpha   90.00
_cell.angle_beta   90.00
_cell.angle_gamma   90.00
#
_symmetry.space_group_name_H-M   'P 1'
#
loop_
_entity.id
_entity.type
_entity.pdbx_description
1 polymer ?
#
loop_
_entity_poly.entity_id
_entity_poly.type
_entity_poly.pdbx_seq_one_letter_code
_entity_poly.pdbx_strand_id
1 'polypeptide(L)'
;MGLLSAIQIFSRTARCQLSTSKSWFSTKSAPLGGKNILLMGLPGAGKTTVGKIVANKLGLPAVDVDDDVLEPAWKMPVAAKLAELGGRRFLEEEGRTLSNFSASGCIVSLTGSNPLHGEAMQHLKQNGVVVYLDVDSRDVLERLGRMKVNRIVGQEDGVSSMRDILLYRKQFYEKWLDVRVFCGMRDTVEEVAEKVLKAVERYLEHDEETYVSTRSGASESPDRKTYFSDVVIEGLAADGGLYVPKKGFPDVPKGEWLRLISMSYPERALVLLEKCIHPLDVSPLDLRSMVFKAYGDNFSSDRVAPVKHLVKNQYIQELFHGPTASFKDLALQLMPQLFAHCLPPMCNFLILVATSGDTGSAVLSGFSRLSGADRHRTGVLVFFPEEGVSEVQKLQMTSFREGNARAASVLSDFDFCQKSIKRMFGESGLTGHLAVEYGTVLSTANSINWARLLPQVVYHSSSYLDLCRDGVINFGDPLDVCIPTGNFGNAMSALYAKQMGIPIRKVICASNHNRVVSDFLSTGRYDLQGRPLLLSHSPAIDILKSSNLERFIHHVSGRNSRLVDDVFTHLHTQERFQLPEYLLGRMQQEVQAGWCSEEDCLAAVQELHSQTGYLMDTHTAVAKVVADRLQDGSCPTVLCSTAHYGKFAPAVFKALRIQNVPPDPVEQLEQLGAAASEPAAHGEMMSRLRQRGGSERRALQADYSVLVEEVESMIQDSFLKVA
;
A
#
# COMPACT_ATOMS: atom_id res chain seq x y z
N MET A 1 -22.68 59.71 21.72
CA MET A 1 -22.25 61.06 22.13
C MET A 1 -21.62 60.96 23.52
N GLY A 2 -20.44 61.59 23.71
CA GLY A 2 -19.80 62.06 24.96
C GLY A 2 -19.64 61.08 26.14
N LEU A 3 -18.43 60.59 26.45
CA LEU A 3 -17.34 61.23 27.24
C LEU A 3 -17.57 61.32 28.77
N LEU A 4 -16.77 60.49 29.47
CA LEU A 4 -16.00 60.72 30.71
C LEU A 4 -16.69 61.11 32.04
N SER A 5 -16.47 60.30 33.08
CA SER A 5 -15.61 60.60 34.28
C SER A 5 -15.89 59.57 35.40
N ALA A 6 -14.85 58.88 35.92
CA ALA A 6 -14.19 59.12 37.23
C ALA A 6 -15.01 58.56 38.42
N ILE A 7 -14.53 57.89 39.49
CA ILE A 7 -13.23 57.65 40.13
C ILE A 7 -13.47 56.56 41.21
N GLN A 8 -12.46 55.71 41.48
CA GLN A 8 -12.10 54.93 42.71
C GLN A 8 -13.23 54.42 43.65
N ILE A 9 -13.26 53.16 44.11
CA ILE A 9 -12.39 52.52 45.11
C ILE A 9 -12.81 51.03 45.15
N PHE A 10 -11.90 50.06 45.09
CA PHE A 10 -11.83 48.96 46.07
C PHE A 10 -10.54 48.14 45.87
N SER A 11 -9.81 48.04 46.98
CA SER A 11 -8.53 47.39 47.15
C SER A 11 -8.66 45.89 47.40
N ARG A 12 -7.56 45.18 47.09
CA ARG A 12 -7.13 43.85 47.55
C ARG A 12 -7.52 42.68 46.67
N THR A 13 -6.62 42.34 45.75
CA THR A 13 -6.38 40.97 45.32
C THR A 13 -4.89 40.64 45.37
N ALA A 14 -4.65 39.40 45.76
CA ALA A 14 -3.39 38.84 46.17
C ALA A 14 -2.30 38.96 45.09
N ARG A 15 -1.05 39.15 45.54
CA ARG A 15 0.15 38.89 44.75
C ARG A 15 0.20 37.40 44.38
N CYS A 16 -0.39 37.05 43.24
CA CYS A 16 -0.03 35.83 42.55
C CYS A 16 1.30 36.11 41.85
N GLN A 17 2.37 35.41 42.25
CA GLN A 17 3.64 35.47 41.54
C GLN A 17 3.43 34.93 40.13
N LEU A 18 3.36 35.84 39.16
CA LEU A 18 3.46 35.53 37.74
C LEU A 18 4.83 34.88 37.50
N SER A 19 4.83 33.57 37.31
CA SER A 19 5.94 32.85 36.67
C SER A 19 6.16 33.46 35.30
N THR A 20 7.35 34.03 35.08
CA THR A 20 7.75 34.63 33.81
C THR A 20 7.77 33.56 32.71
N SER A 21 6.79 33.58 31.81
CA SER A 21 6.85 32.78 30.58
C SER A 21 7.97 33.36 29.70
N LYS A 22 9.05 32.59 29.50
CA LYS A 22 10.06 32.93 28.49
C LYS A 22 9.47 32.58 27.13
N SER A 23 9.18 33.58 26.32
CA SER A 23 8.75 33.40 24.95
C SER A 23 9.95 33.46 24.01
N TRP A 24 10.06 32.46 23.13
CA TRP A 24 11.14 32.36 22.15
C TRP A 24 10.60 32.71 20.76
N PHE A 25 10.90 33.92 20.29
CA PHE A 25 10.43 34.42 19.00
C PHE A 25 11.63 34.71 18.08
N SER A 26 11.63 34.11 16.89
CA SER A 26 12.54 34.51 15.81
C SER A 26 12.05 35.79 15.13
N THR A 27 12.94 36.74 14.86
CA THR A 27 12.67 37.97 14.10
C THR A 27 12.97 37.86 12.59
N LYS A 28 13.46 36.70 12.13
CA LYS A 28 13.73 36.44 10.71
C LYS A 28 12.48 35.87 10.03
N SER A 29 12.25 36.21 8.76
CA SER A 29 11.23 35.55 7.93
C SER A 29 11.55 34.06 7.82
N ALA A 30 10.87 33.24 8.61
CA ALA A 30 11.11 31.80 8.62
C ALA A 30 10.59 31.18 7.31
N PRO A 31 11.29 30.21 6.71
CA PRO A 31 10.78 29.42 5.58
C PRO A 31 9.43 28.75 5.88
N LEU A 32 9.11 28.59 7.17
CA LEU A 32 7.98 27.86 7.74
C LEU A 32 6.79 28.74 8.17
N GLY A 33 6.75 30.03 7.82
CA GLY A 33 5.64 30.91 8.21
C GLY A 33 5.44 31.05 9.73
N GLY A 34 6.51 30.90 10.52
CA GLY A 34 6.50 30.98 11.99
C GLY A 34 6.23 29.66 12.72
N LYS A 35 5.98 28.55 12.02
CA LYS A 35 5.86 27.21 12.64
C LYS A 35 7.21 26.72 13.18
N ASN A 36 7.16 25.94 14.25
CA ASN A 36 8.32 25.24 14.79
C ASN A 36 8.57 23.90 14.07
N ILE A 37 9.82 23.43 14.07
CA ILE A 37 10.13 22.02 13.79
C ILE A 37 10.34 21.33 15.13
N LEU A 38 9.49 20.36 15.45
CA LEU A 38 9.53 19.63 16.72
C LEU A 38 10.20 18.28 16.51
N LEU A 39 11.42 18.12 17.01
CA LEU A 39 12.17 16.86 16.90
C LEU A 39 11.78 15.91 18.03
N MET A 40 11.20 14.79 17.66
CA MET A 40 10.69 13.75 18.54
C MET A 40 11.40 12.42 18.28
N GLY A 41 11.53 11.57 19.31
CA GLY A 41 12.09 10.24 19.19
C GLY A 41 12.66 9.70 20.50
N LEU A 42 13.13 8.45 20.45
CA LEU A 42 13.66 7.74 21.63
C LEU A 42 14.79 8.53 22.32
N PRO A 43 14.99 8.36 23.65
CA PRO A 43 16.23 8.79 24.30
C PRO A 43 17.44 8.25 23.54
N GLY A 44 18.46 9.07 23.24
CA GLY A 44 19.61 8.64 22.43
C GLY A 44 19.42 8.67 20.91
N ALA A 45 18.25 9.07 20.40
CA ALA A 45 18.02 9.25 18.96
C ALA A 45 18.85 10.39 18.33
N GLY A 46 19.43 11.28 19.14
CA GLY A 46 20.26 12.41 18.67
C GLY A 46 19.51 13.72 18.46
N LYS A 47 18.28 13.85 18.98
CA LYS A 47 17.38 15.00 18.83
C LYS A 47 18.09 16.35 19.01
N THR A 48 18.73 16.58 20.15
CA THR A 48 19.45 17.82 20.48
C THR A 48 20.55 18.15 19.48
N THR A 49 21.39 17.16 19.13
CA THR A 49 22.50 17.35 18.19
C THR A 49 22.00 17.64 16.78
N VAL A 50 21.07 16.83 16.29
CA VAL A 50 20.41 17.02 14.99
C VAL A 50 19.70 18.37 14.94
N GLY A 51 19.00 18.74 16.01
CA GLY A 51 18.30 20.02 16.14
C GLY A 51 19.22 21.22 16.02
N LYS A 52 20.39 21.18 16.67
CA LYS A 52 21.42 22.23 16.54
C LYS A 52 21.96 22.34 15.11
N ILE A 53 22.18 21.21 14.41
CA ILE A 53 22.65 21.20 13.02
C ILE A 53 21.58 21.77 12.08
N VAL A 54 20.33 21.33 12.20
CA VAL A 54 19.20 21.82 11.41
C VAL A 54 18.97 23.31 11.65
N ALA A 55 19.00 23.75 12.90
CA ALA A 55 18.87 25.15 13.29
C ALA A 55 19.94 26.03 12.65
N ASN A 56 21.20 25.58 12.67
CA ASN A 56 22.30 26.27 12.02
C ASN A 56 22.09 26.38 10.50
N LYS A 57 21.76 25.27 9.83
CA LYS A 57 21.50 25.24 8.38
C LYS A 57 20.35 26.18 7.96
N LEU A 58 19.29 26.28 8.78
CA LEU A 58 18.13 27.14 8.51
C LEU A 58 18.28 28.57 9.06
N GLY A 59 19.33 28.85 9.84
CA GLY A 59 19.50 30.13 10.53
C GLY A 59 18.42 30.46 11.58
N LEU A 60 17.82 29.42 12.18
CA LEU A 60 16.77 29.50 13.20
C LEU A 60 17.33 29.21 14.60
N PRO A 61 16.67 29.63 15.69
CA PRO A 61 17.04 29.24 17.05
C PRO A 61 16.79 27.75 17.31
N ALA A 62 17.69 27.12 18.07
CA ALA A 62 17.48 25.78 18.63
C ALA A 62 17.07 25.91 20.11
N VAL A 63 16.08 25.12 20.52
CA VAL A 63 15.62 25.01 21.91
C VAL A 63 15.65 23.53 22.30
N ASP A 64 16.35 23.21 23.37
CA ASP A 64 16.29 21.89 24.00
C ASP A 64 15.30 21.93 25.18
N VAL A 65 14.30 21.07 25.18
CA VAL A 65 13.28 21.09 26.24
C VAL A 65 13.88 20.74 27.61
N ASP A 66 14.83 19.81 27.69
CA ASP A 66 15.47 19.47 28.96
C ASP A 66 16.25 20.69 29.47
N ASP A 67 17.22 21.18 28.68
CA ASP A 67 18.18 22.20 29.13
C ASP A 67 17.60 23.63 29.19
N ASP A 68 16.78 24.02 28.22
CA ASP A 68 16.34 25.43 28.05
C ASP A 68 14.96 25.72 28.66
N VAL A 69 14.17 24.68 28.97
CA VAL A 69 12.78 24.81 29.46
C VAL A 69 12.60 24.18 30.84
N LEU A 70 12.85 22.88 30.98
CA LEU A 70 12.55 22.14 32.21
C LEU A 70 13.50 22.47 33.36
N GLU A 71 14.82 22.35 33.16
CA GLU A 71 15.79 22.62 34.23
C GLU A 71 15.72 24.06 34.76
N PRO A 72 15.57 25.10 33.91
CA PRO A 72 15.35 26.47 34.38
C PRO A 72 14.04 26.65 35.16
N ALA A 73 12.97 25.97 34.75
CA ALA A 73 11.67 26.05 35.43
C ALA A 73 11.70 25.37 36.80
N TRP A 74 12.36 24.21 36.90
CA TRP A 74 12.43 23.43 38.14
C TRP A 74 13.60 23.80 39.05
N LYS A 75 14.58 24.56 38.52
CA LYS A 75 15.83 24.92 39.20
C LYS A 75 16.62 23.70 39.66
N MET A 76 16.53 22.60 38.92
CA MET A 76 17.24 21.35 39.19
C MET A 76 17.35 20.50 37.92
N PRO A 77 18.34 19.60 37.83
CA PRO A 77 18.48 18.73 36.68
C PRO A 77 17.29 17.79 36.47
N VAL A 78 16.97 17.49 35.21
CA VAL A 78 15.84 16.59 34.87
C VAL A 78 15.99 15.22 35.53
N ALA A 79 17.20 14.67 35.54
CA ALA A 79 17.50 13.39 36.18
C ALA A 79 17.24 13.40 37.70
N ALA A 80 17.54 14.52 38.37
CA ALA A 80 17.27 14.70 39.80
C ALA A 80 15.76 14.80 40.06
N LYS A 81 15.03 15.54 39.21
CA LYS A 81 13.56 15.66 39.30
C LYS A 81 12.87 14.31 39.15
N LEU A 82 13.32 13.49 38.19
CA LEU A 82 12.81 12.14 37.98
C LEU A 82 13.07 11.22 39.18
N ALA A 83 14.27 11.32 39.78
CA ALA A 83 14.60 10.54 40.97
C ALA A 83 13.75 10.93 42.19
N GLU A 84 13.42 12.22 42.33
CA GLU A 84 12.58 12.75 43.42
C GLU A 84 11.11 12.33 43.30
N LEU A 85 10.51 12.48 42.11
CA LEU A 85 9.05 12.34 41.93
C LEU A 85 8.58 10.93 41.53
N GLY A 86 9.46 10.12 40.94
CA GLY A 86 9.08 8.88 40.25
C GLY A 86 8.39 9.13 38.90
N GLY A 87 8.23 8.07 38.11
CA GLY A 87 7.87 8.18 36.69
C GLY A 87 6.52 8.87 36.39
N ARG A 88 5.45 8.48 37.10
CA ARG A 88 4.10 9.02 36.84
C ARG A 88 3.99 10.51 37.15
N ARG A 89 4.42 10.93 38.35
CA ARG A 89 4.37 12.33 38.77
C ARG A 89 5.32 13.20 37.96
N PHE A 90 6.47 12.66 37.56
CA PHE A 90 7.38 13.34 36.65
C PHE A 90 6.70 13.68 35.32
N LEU A 91 5.97 12.72 34.72
CA LEU A 91 5.28 12.94 33.44
C LEU A 91 4.22 14.04 33.51
N GLU A 92 3.48 14.13 34.62
CA GLU A 92 2.48 15.19 34.83
C GLU A 92 3.13 16.58 34.98
N GLU A 93 4.22 16.69 35.75
CA GLU A 93 4.94 17.96 35.93
C GLU A 93 5.67 18.41 34.66
N GLU A 94 6.25 17.46 33.90
CA GLU A 94 6.81 17.69 32.56
C GLU A 94 5.74 18.23 31.61
N GLY A 95 4.58 17.55 31.56
CA GLY A 95 3.44 17.95 30.74
C GLY A 95 2.93 19.35 31.06
N ARG A 96 2.72 19.68 32.35
CA ARG A 96 2.29 21.03 32.79
C ARG A 96 3.27 22.12 32.40
N THR A 97 4.57 21.86 32.50
CA THR A 97 5.59 22.83 32.12
C THR A 97 5.54 23.10 30.62
N LEU A 98 5.39 22.05 29.81
CA LEU A 98 5.28 22.17 28.35
C LEU A 98 3.97 22.78 27.85
N SER A 99 2.85 22.54 28.52
CA SER A 99 1.58 23.21 28.18
C SER A 99 1.65 24.73 28.34
N ASN A 100 2.60 25.23 29.14
CA ASN A 100 2.86 26.67 29.30
C ASN A 100 4.03 27.19 28.43
N PHE A 101 4.72 26.30 27.71
CA PHE A 101 5.83 26.67 26.83
C PHE A 101 5.30 27.22 25.51
N SER A 102 5.92 28.28 25.00
CA SER A 102 5.59 28.86 23.69
C SER A 102 6.85 29.31 22.95
N ALA A 103 6.95 28.89 21.70
CA ALA A 103 8.01 29.27 20.78
C ALA A 103 7.43 29.45 19.37
N SER A 104 8.10 30.24 18.54
CA SER A 104 7.75 30.39 17.12
C SER A 104 9.01 30.50 16.27
N GLY A 105 9.01 29.83 15.13
CA GLY A 105 10.13 29.79 14.20
C GLY A 105 11.40 29.17 14.80
N CYS A 106 11.25 28.17 15.66
CA CYS A 106 12.37 27.49 16.33
C CYS A 106 12.47 26.01 15.95
N ILE A 107 13.66 25.42 16.12
CA ILE A 107 13.85 23.97 16.15
C ILE A 107 13.80 23.54 17.62
N VAL A 108 12.78 22.77 18.00
CA VAL A 108 12.56 22.34 19.38
C VAL A 108 12.86 20.86 19.52
N SER A 109 13.85 20.50 20.34
CA SER A 109 14.17 19.11 20.66
C SER A 109 13.37 18.68 21.88
N LEU A 110 12.39 17.80 21.66
CA LEU A 110 11.54 17.27 22.74
C LEU A 110 12.32 16.28 23.61
N THR A 111 11.89 16.10 24.85
CA THR A 111 12.40 15.01 25.69
C THR A 111 11.89 13.66 25.17
N GLY A 112 12.52 12.58 25.64
CA GLY A 112 12.06 11.23 25.28
C GLY A 112 10.68 10.87 25.82
N SER A 113 10.17 11.56 26.85
CA SER A 113 8.90 11.28 27.53
C SER A 113 7.76 12.23 27.14
N ASN A 114 8.03 13.39 26.53
CA ASN A 114 6.96 14.32 26.13
C ASN A 114 5.82 13.67 25.33
N PRO A 115 6.07 12.76 24.37
CA PRO A 115 5.00 12.13 23.59
C PRO A 115 4.00 11.29 24.40
N LEU A 116 4.32 10.95 25.65
CA LEU A 116 3.45 10.21 26.55
C LEU A 116 2.40 11.13 27.21
N HIS A 117 2.59 12.46 27.18
CA HIS A 117 1.65 13.43 27.76
C HIS A 117 0.77 14.08 26.68
N GLY A 118 -0.51 13.69 26.63
CA GLY A 118 -1.40 14.04 25.51
C GLY A 118 -1.68 15.53 25.34
N GLU A 119 -2.01 16.24 26.41
CA GLU A 119 -2.34 17.68 26.34
C GLU A 119 -1.15 18.52 25.90
N ALA A 120 0.06 18.16 26.35
CA ALA A 120 1.29 18.86 26.01
C ALA A 120 1.63 18.68 24.53
N MET A 121 1.50 17.46 24.01
CA MET A 121 1.69 17.20 22.58
C MET A 121 0.65 17.88 21.71
N GLN A 122 -0.62 17.93 22.14
CA GLN A 122 -1.66 18.65 21.41
C GLN A 122 -1.35 20.15 21.33
N HIS A 123 -0.88 20.75 22.43
CA HIS A 123 -0.45 22.15 22.47
C HIS A 123 0.75 22.41 21.54
N LEU A 124 1.78 21.55 21.58
CA LEU A 124 2.96 21.70 20.74
C LEU A 124 2.63 21.55 19.24
N LYS A 125 1.84 20.53 18.89
CA LYS A 125 1.46 20.22 17.50
C LYS A 125 0.64 21.34 16.83
N GLN A 126 -0.09 22.15 17.60
CA GLN A 126 -0.80 23.32 17.04
C GLN A 126 0.14 24.36 16.41
N ASN A 127 1.40 24.44 16.87
CA ASN A 127 2.34 25.49 16.50
C ASN A 127 3.60 24.97 15.79
N GLY A 128 3.63 23.69 15.38
CA GLY A 128 4.81 23.11 14.74
C GLY A 128 4.53 21.81 14.00
N VAL A 129 5.52 21.41 13.20
CA VAL A 129 5.53 20.12 12.49
C VAL A 129 6.30 19.11 13.36
N VAL A 130 5.66 18.00 13.71
CA VAL A 130 6.25 16.93 14.53
C VAL A 130 7.04 15.97 13.64
N VAL A 131 8.37 16.04 13.75
CA VAL A 131 9.31 15.18 13.04
C VAL A 131 9.75 14.03 13.95
N TYR A 132 9.40 12.80 13.58
CA TYR A 132 9.86 11.62 14.30
C TYR A 132 11.20 11.12 13.75
N LEU A 133 12.26 11.24 14.55
CA LEU A 133 13.55 10.59 14.31
C LEU A 133 13.44 9.10 14.67
N ASP A 134 13.05 8.30 13.69
CA ASP A 134 12.91 6.86 13.83
C ASP A 134 14.30 6.22 13.67
N VAL A 135 14.98 5.98 14.79
CA VAL A 135 16.32 5.37 14.86
C VAL A 135 16.20 3.90 15.26
N ASP A 136 17.08 3.04 14.72
CA ASP A 136 17.10 1.62 15.11
C ASP A 136 17.31 1.46 16.62
N SER A 137 16.49 0.60 17.24
CA SER A 137 16.54 0.38 18.69
C SER A 137 17.90 -0.13 19.19
N ARG A 138 18.66 -0.87 18.36
CA ARG A 138 20.00 -1.37 18.70
C ARG A 138 20.99 -0.20 18.79
N ASP A 139 20.94 0.71 17.83
CA ASP A 139 21.79 1.91 17.82
C ASP A 139 21.47 2.81 19.01
N VAL A 140 20.17 2.94 19.36
CA VAL A 140 19.73 3.66 20.55
C VAL A 140 20.27 3.02 21.83
N LEU A 141 20.14 1.70 21.99
CA LEU A 141 20.62 0.98 23.18
C LEU A 141 22.15 1.11 23.32
N GLU A 142 22.90 1.01 22.23
CA GLU A 142 24.36 1.19 22.24
C GLU A 142 24.74 2.61 22.68
N ARG A 143 24.07 3.64 22.14
CA ARG A 143 24.30 5.04 22.53
C ARG A 143 23.98 5.28 24.01
N LEU A 144 22.86 4.77 24.52
CA LEU A 144 22.49 4.89 25.92
C LEU A 144 23.50 4.21 26.85
N GLY A 145 24.01 3.04 26.46
CA GLY A 145 25.09 2.35 27.18
C GLY A 145 26.38 3.19 27.26
N ARG A 146 26.80 3.81 26.15
CA ARG A 146 27.96 4.71 26.12
C ARG A 146 27.74 5.97 26.98
N MET A 147 26.52 6.49 27.02
CA MET A 147 26.13 7.65 27.83
C MET A 147 25.90 7.31 29.32
N LYS A 148 26.01 6.03 29.72
CA LYS A 148 25.73 5.54 31.08
C LYS A 148 24.32 5.89 31.58
N VAL A 149 23.35 5.95 30.67
CA VAL A 149 21.94 6.21 31.01
C VAL A 149 21.30 4.91 31.45
N ASN A 150 21.09 4.76 32.76
CA ASN A 150 20.60 3.50 33.36
C ASN A 150 19.11 3.55 33.77
N ARG A 151 18.46 4.73 33.67
CA ARG A 151 17.06 4.95 34.06
C ARG A 151 16.34 5.89 33.11
N ILE A 152 15.18 5.49 32.60
CA ILE A 152 14.25 6.34 31.85
C ILE A 152 12.83 6.26 32.44
N VAL A 153 11.96 7.24 32.13
CA VAL A 153 10.54 7.22 32.56
C VAL A 153 9.87 5.89 32.15
N GLY A 154 9.12 5.25 33.05
CA GLY A 154 8.51 3.93 32.82
C GLY A 154 9.39 2.74 33.19
N GLN A 155 10.62 2.97 33.67
CA GLN A 155 11.46 1.95 34.31
C GLN A 155 11.20 1.98 35.83
N GLU A 156 10.13 1.29 36.28
CA GLU A 156 9.77 1.11 37.71
C GLU A 156 10.35 -0.21 38.27
N ASP A 157 10.47 -0.32 39.60
CA ASP A 157 11.03 -1.49 40.28
C ASP A 157 10.11 -2.71 40.10
N GLY A 158 10.50 -3.67 39.24
CA GLY A 158 9.68 -4.88 39.00
C GLY A 158 9.65 -5.49 37.59
N VAL A 159 10.69 -5.27 36.78
CA VAL A 159 10.96 -5.96 35.48
C VAL A 159 10.21 -5.40 34.26
N SER A 160 10.88 -4.49 33.55
CA SER A 160 10.76 -4.31 32.10
C SER A 160 12.15 -3.94 31.58
N SER A 161 12.65 -4.62 30.55
CA SER A 161 13.97 -4.28 30.00
C SER A 161 13.92 -2.90 29.32
N MET A 162 15.07 -2.22 29.18
CA MET A 162 15.15 -0.97 28.42
C MET A 162 14.54 -1.12 27.02
N ARG A 163 14.76 -2.28 26.40
CA ARG A 163 14.19 -2.63 25.09
C ARG A 163 12.66 -2.63 25.11
N ASP A 164 12.03 -3.21 26.13
CA ASP A 164 10.57 -3.28 26.24
C ASP A 164 9.96 -1.89 26.40
N ILE A 165 10.62 -1.01 27.17
CA ILE A 165 10.18 0.37 27.36
C ILE A 165 10.29 1.15 26.04
N LEU A 166 11.40 1.03 25.32
CA LEU A 166 11.57 1.69 24.02
C LEU A 166 10.53 1.20 23.00
N LEU A 167 10.22 -0.10 23.00
CA LEU A 167 9.18 -0.69 22.16
C LEU A 167 7.79 -0.16 22.53
N TYR A 168 7.45 -0.14 23.82
CA TYR A 168 6.19 0.40 24.33
C TYR A 168 6.01 1.88 23.94
N ARG A 169 7.09 2.67 23.97
CA ARG A 169 7.03 4.09 23.61
C ARG A 169 6.82 4.35 22.12
N LYS A 170 7.17 3.41 21.23
CA LYS A 170 7.03 3.55 19.77
C LYS A 170 5.63 4.00 19.36
N GLN A 171 4.58 3.44 19.97
CA GLN A 171 3.18 3.79 19.67
C GLN A 171 2.86 5.27 19.92
N PHE A 172 3.50 5.92 20.90
CA PHE A 172 3.28 7.33 21.20
C PHE A 172 3.97 8.21 20.16
N TYR A 173 5.18 7.86 19.73
CA TYR A 173 5.84 8.58 18.64
C TYR A 173 5.03 8.46 17.34
N GLU A 174 4.53 7.27 17.03
CA GLU A 174 3.70 7.02 15.85
C GLU A 174 2.34 7.72 15.88
N LYS A 175 1.81 7.99 17.08
CA LYS A 175 0.56 8.75 17.26
C LYS A 175 0.69 10.22 16.89
N TRP A 176 1.81 10.86 17.23
CA TRP A 176 1.94 12.32 17.16
C TRP A 176 2.62 12.83 15.90
N LEU A 177 3.37 11.99 15.20
CA LEU A 177 4.20 12.42 14.07
C LEU A 177 3.37 12.97 12.90
N ASP A 178 3.90 14.02 12.28
CA ASP A 178 3.44 14.53 10.98
C ASP A 178 4.31 13.99 9.85
N VAL A 179 5.60 13.80 10.13
CA VAL A 179 6.55 13.21 9.18
C VAL A 179 7.56 12.33 9.91
N ARG A 180 7.90 11.19 9.29
CA ARG A 180 8.93 10.27 9.76
C ARG A 180 10.25 10.52 9.04
N VAL A 181 11.33 10.62 9.82
CA VAL A 181 12.70 10.50 9.32
C VAL A 181 13.17 9.09 9.67
N PHE A 182 13.06 8.19 8.70
CA PHE A 182 13.52 6.82 8.83
C PHE A 182 15.05 6.78 8.72
N CYS A 183 15.73 6.66 9.86
CA CYS A 183 17.18 6.63 9.90
C CYS A 183 17.67 5.25 9.44
N GLY A 184 18.60 5.24 8.50
CA GLY A 184 19.27 4.03 8.03
C GLY A 184 20.23 3.47 9.08
N MET A 185 20.70 2.24 8.86
CA MET A 185 21.73 1.65 9.71
C MET A 185 23.00 2.51 9.68
N ARG A 186 23.42 2.98 10.87
CA ARG A 186 24.64 3.79 11.08
C ARG A 186 24.66 5.16 10.41
N ASP A 187 23.50 5.76 10.13
CA ASP A 187 23.46 7.16 9.69
C ASP A 187 24.18 8.07 10.69
N THR A 188 24.97 9.03 10.19
CA THR A 188 25.59 10.09 11.00
C THR A 188 24.54 11.14 11.40
N VAL A 189 24.87 11.97 12.40
CA VAL A 189 23.94 13.05 12.81
C VAL A 189 23.76 14.10 11.70
N GLU A 190 24.77 14.30 10.86
CA GLU A 190 24.71 15.18 9.68
C GLU A 190 23.78 14.61 8.60
N GLU A 191 23.86 13.31 8.34
CA GLU A 191 22.96 12.61 7.41
C GLU A 191 21.51 12.64 7.91
N VAL A 192 21.29 12.39 9.20
CA VAL A 192 19.95 12.50 9.81
C VAL A 192 19.44 13.94 9.73
N ALA A 193 20.28 14.95 9.99
CA ALA A 193 19.88 16.35 9.84
C ALA A 193 19.50 16.71 8.40
N GLU A 194 20.21 16.15 7.41
CA GLU A 194 19.84 16.31 5.99
C GLU A 194 18.49 15.65 5.67
N LYS A 195 18.24 14.46 6.21
CA LYS A 195 16.92 13.79 6.06
C LYS A 195 15.81 14.59 6.73
N VAL A 196 16.05 15.22 7.88
CA VAL A 196 15.08 16.13 8.52
C VAL A 196 14.72 17.29 7.60
N LEU A 197 15.73 17.94 6.99
CA LEU A 197 15.49 19.04 6.06
C LEU A 197 14.63 18.61 4.88
N LYS A 198 14.99 17.51 4.22
CA LYS A 198 14.23 16.95 3.09
C LYS A 198 12.81 16.53 3.47
N ALA A 199 12.64 15.93 4.65
CA ALA A 199 11.34 15.49 5.14
C ALA A 199 10.41 16.67 5.45
N VAL A 200 10.96 17.75 6.05
CA VAL A 200 10.19 18.97 6.34
C VAL A 200 9.89 19.74 5.05
N GLU A 201 10.86 19.88 4.15
CA GLU A 201 10.65 20.47 2.81
C GLU A 201 9.53 19.76 2.07
N ARG A 202 9.62 18.42 1.95
CA ARG A 202 8.56 17.58 1.38
C ARG A 202 7.20 17.86 2.00
N TYR A 203 7.10 17.87 3.33
CA TYR A 203 5.84 18.10 4.04
C TYR A 203 5.19 19.46 3.72
N LEU A 204 5.99 20.50 3.47
CA LEU A 204 5.51 21.84 3.13
C LEU A 204 5.17 21.98 1.64
N GLU A 205 5.91 21.30 0.77
CA GLU A 205 5.81 21.36 -0.68
C GLU A 205 4.87 20.29 -1.24
N HIS A 206 3.64 20.18 -0.72
CA HIS A 206 2.65 19.20 -1.20
C HIS A 206 2.39 19.30 -2.71
N ASP A 207 2.38 20.52 -3.23
CA ASP A 207 2.18 20.86 -4.64
C ASP A 207 3.22 20.23 -5.60
N GLU A 208 4.34 19.79 -5.04
CA GLU A 208 5.43 19.17 -5.79
C GLU A 208 5.28 17.65 -5.92
N GLU A 209 4.40 17.00 -5.12
CA GLU A 209 4.09 15.57 -5.17
C GLU A 209 2.75 15.29 -5.85
N THR A 210 2.70 15.62 -7.15
CA THR A 210 1.51 15.44 -8.00
C THR A 210 1.59 14.22 -8.90
N TYR A 211 0.43 13.85 -9.43
CA TYR A 211 0.22 12.80 -10.42
C TYR A 211 -0.10 13.40 -11.78
N VAL A 212 0.30 12.69 -12.84
CA VAL A 212 0.00 13.06 -14.23
C VAL A 212 -0.57 11.84 -14.96
N SER A 213 -1.36 12.09 -16.01
CA SER A 213 -1.80 11.02 -16.91
C SER A 213 -0.66 10.54 -17.80
N THR A 214 -0.60 9.24 -18.08
CA THR A 214 0.31 8.68 -19.09
C THR A 214 0.02 9.17 -20.51
N ARG A 215 -1.14 9.79 -20.77
CA ARG A 215 -1.55 10.34 -22.08
C ARG A 215 -1.68 11.85 -22.08
N SER A 216 -1.25 12.52 -21.01
CA SER A 216 -1.36 13.98 -20.87
C SER A 216 -0.78 14.71 -22.10
N GLY A 217 -1.67 15.18 -22.98
CA GLY A 217 -1.35 16.06 -24.10
C GLY A 217 -1.36 17.54 -23.69
N ALA A 218 -1.10 18.45 -24.63
CA ALA A 218 -1.09 19.91 -24.41
C ALA A 218 -2.45 20.54 -23.96
N SER A 219 -3.44 19.71 -23.62
CA SER A 219 -4.81 20.08 -23.24
C SER A 219 -5.08 19.97 -21.73
N GLU A 220 -4.11 19.56 -20.90
CA GLU A 220 -4.26 19.74 -19.45
C GLU A 220 -4.28 21.24 -19.13
N SER A 221 -5.29 21.68 -18.37
CA SER A 221 -5.28 23.01 -17.79
C SER A 221 -4.04 23.10 -16.89
N PRO A 222 -3.08 24.00 -17.15
CA PRO A 222 -1.82 24.05 -16.40
C PRO A 222 -1.99 24.30 -14.89
N ASP A 223 -3.18 24.68 -14.45
CA ASP A 223 -3.50 25.02 -13.07
C ASP A 223 -4.10 23.88 -12.23
N ARG A 224 -4.54 22.76 -12.83
CA ARG A 224 -5.14 21.64 -12.05
C ARG A 224 -4.05 20.70 -11.55
N LYS A 225 -3.85 20.69 -10.22
CA LYS A 225 -2.99 19.72 -9.53
C LYS A 225 -3.80 18.49 -9.14
N THR A 226 -3.24 17.31 -9.34
CA THR A 226 -3.84 16.02 -8.99
C THR A 226 -2.94 15.33 -7.96
N TYR A 227 -3.48 15.01 -6.79
CA TYR A 227 -2.77 14.42 -5.66
C TYR A 227 -3.07 12.93 -5.49
N PHE A 228 -2.46 12.27 -4.52
CA PHE A 228 -2.69 10.84 -4.28
C PHE A 228 -4.18 10.56 -3.99
N SER A 229 -4.82 11.41 -3.17
CA SER A 229 -6.24 11.27 -2.83
C SER A 229 -7.14 11.29 -4.06
N ASP A 230 -6.82 12.16 -5.04
CA ASP A 230 -7.59 12.29 -6.28
C ASP A 230 -7.47 11.02 -7.13
N VAL A 231 -6.23 10.52 -7.34
CA VAL A 231 -6.02 9.36 -8.21
C VAL A 231 -6.57 8.06 -7.62
N VAL A 232 -6.70 7.97 -6.28
CA VAL A 232 -7.36 6.86 -5.59
C VAL A 232 -8.85 6.83 -5.91
N ILE A 233 -9.50 7.99 -5.94
CA ILE A 233 -10.95 8.12 -6.17
C ILE A 233 -11.29 8.01 -7.66
N GLU A 234 -10.56 8.75 -8.50
CA GLU A 234 -10.81 8.84 -9.94
C GLU A 234 -10.47 7.53 -10.67
N GLY A 235 -9.36 6.87 -10.28
CA GLY A 235 -8.92 5.60 -10.85
C GLY A 235 -8.35 5.67 -12.28
N LEU A 236 -9.05 6.32 -13.21
CA LEU A 236 -8.64 6.58 -14.60
C LEU A 236 -8.61 8.09 -14.84
N ALA A 237 -7.64 8.59 -15.60
CA ALA A 237 -7.59 10.00 -15.98
C ALA A 237 -8.68 10.34 -17.01
N ALA A 238 -9.04 11.63 -17.09
CA ALA A 238 -10.11 12.12 -17.97
C ALA A 238 -9.82 11.90 -19.47
N ASP A 239 -8.54 11.84 -19.86
CA ASP A 239 -8.09 11.53 -21.23
C ASP A 239 -8.04 10.01 -21.53
N GLY A 240 -8.48 9.18 -20.58
CA GLY A 240 -8.44 7.73 -20.67
C GLY A 240 -7.05 7.12 -20.42
N GLY A 241 -6.06 7.93 -20.04
CA GLY A 241 -4.75 7.48 -19.59
C GLY A 241 -4.73 7.03 -18.13
N LEU A 242 -3.59 6.50 -17.69
CA LEU A 242 -3.37 6.00 -16.35
C LEU A 242 -2.55 6.99 -15.52
N TYR A 243 -2.91 7.17 -14.25
CA TYR A 243 -2.12 8.02 -13.36
C TYR A 243 -0.76 7.40 -13.01
N VAL A 244 0.28 8.25 -12.97
CA VAL A 244 1.63 7.97 -12.49
C VAL A 244 2.20 9.17 -11.72
N PRO A 245 3.12 8.97 -10.77
CA PRO A 245 3.76 10.08 -10.05
C PRO A 245 4.59 10.95 -11.00
N LYS A 246 4.38 12.27 -10.97
CA LYS A 246 5.06 13.24 -11.85
C LYS A 246 6.58 13.19 -11.70
N LYS A 247 7.07 13.09 -10.46
CA LYS A 247 8.50 13.00 -10.12
C LYS A 247 9.07 11.57 -10.25
N GLY A 248 8.21 10.56 -10.38
CA GLY A 248 8.60 9.14 -10.36
C GLY A 248 8.64 8.55 -8.96
N PHE A 249 9.23 7.36 -8.81
CA PHE A 249 9.38 6.72 -7.51
C PHE A 249 10.55 7.29 -6.72
N PRO A 250 10.44 7.37 -5.38
CA PRO A 250 11.53 7.80 -4.53
C PRO A 250 12.66 6.77 -4.52
N ASP A 251 13.91 7.23 -4.59
CA ASP A 251 15.08 6.40 -4.34
C ASP A 251 15.28 6.22 -2.84
N VAL A 252 15.47 4.97 -2.39
CA VAL A 252 15.63 4.63 -0.98
C VAL A 252 17.10 4.31 -0.69
N PRO A 253 17.75 5.03 0.23
CA PRO A 253 19.16 4.80 0.54
C PRO A 253 19.43 3.38 1.04
N LYS A 254 20.60 2.82 0.70
CA LYS A 254 21.07 1.49 1.13
C LYS A 254 20.93 1.27 2.65
N GLY A 255 21.28 2.26 3.46
CA GLY A 255 21.19 2.17 4.93
C GLY A 255 19.76 1.91 5.42
N GLU A 256 18.76 2.46 4.74
CA GLU A 256 17.35 2.25 5.06
C GLU A 256 16.88 0.86 4.64
N TRP A 257 17.25 0.41 3.44
CA TRP A 257 16.97 -0.95 3.01
C TRP A 257 17.54 -2.00 3.96
N LEU A 258 18.79 -1.82 4.41
CA LEU A 258 19.43 -2.69 5.39
C LEU A 258 18.64 -2.76 6.71
N ARG A 259 18.04 -1.66 7.13
CA ARG A 259 17.21 -1.61 8.34
C ARG A 259 15.86 -2.32 8.14
N LEU A 260 15.31 -2.30 6.93
CA LEU A 260 14.05 -3.00 6.59
C LEU A 260 14.19 -4.53 6.58
N ILE A 261 15.40 -5.10 6.46
CA ILE A 261 15.65 -6.55 6.44
C ILE A 261 15.03 -7.24 7.67
N SER A 262 15.19 -6.68 8.86
CA SER A 262 14.69 -7.28 10.11
C SER A 262 13.23 -6.96 10.44
N MET A 263 12.56 -6.13 9.64
CA MET A 263 11.19 -5.70 9.91
C MET A 263 10.14 -6.70 9.41
N SER A 264 8.97 -6.68 10.04
CA SER A 264 7.80 -7.43 9.58
C SER A 264 7.23 -6.86 8.28
N TYR A 265 6.38 -7.63 7.57
CA TYR A 265 5.75 -7.15 6.34
C TYR A 265 4.94 -5.84 6.54
N PRO A 266 4.08 -5.70 7.56
CA PRO A 266 3.33 -4.46 7.77
C PRO A 266 4.23 -3.25 8.09
N GLU A 267 5.34 -3.47 8.81
CA GLU A 267 6.32 -2.41 9.07
C GLU A 267 7.05 -1.98 7.81
N ARG A 268 7.47 -2.94 6.96
CA ARG A 268 8.04 -2.65 5.64
C ARG A 268 7.03 -1.89 4.77
N ALA A 269 5.77 -2.33 4.75
CA ALA A 269 4.69 -1.69 4.01
C ALA A 269 4.52 -0.23 4.46
N LEU A 270 4.46 0.03 5.76
CA LEU A 270 4.29 1.38 6.30
C LEU A 270 5.42 2.31 5.84
N VAL A 271 6.68 1.90 6.02
CA VAL A 271 7.84 2.74 5.68
C VAL A 271 7.91 3.01 4.17
N LEU A 272 7.64 2.01 3.34
CA LEU A 272 7.67 2.18 1.89
C LEU A 272 6.50 3.03 1.37
N LEU A 273 5.31 2.88 1.96
CA LEU A 273 4.14 3.66 1.57
C LEU A 273 4.22 5.12 2.05
N GLU A 274 4.77 5.41 3.24
CA GLU A 274 5.01 6.77 3.73
C GLU A 274 5.95 7.58 2.79
N LYS A 275 6.80 6.89 2.01
CA LYS A 275 7.67 7.51 0.99
C LYS A 275 6.94 7.81 -0.32
N CYS A 276 5.86 7.10 -0.61
CA CYS A 276 5.12 7.20 -1.87
C CYS A 276 3.80 7.97 -1.74
N ILE A 277 3.31 8.16 -0.51
CA ILE A 277 2.06 8.85 -0.19
C ILE A 277 2.43 10.10 0.61
N HIS A 278 1.93 11.25 0.19
CA HIS A 278 2.19 12.50 0.89
C HIS A 278 1.39 12.54 2.21
N PRO A 279 1.99 12.99 3.34
CA PRO A 279 1.32 13.02 4.64
C PRO A 279 0.07 13.92 4.73
N LEU A 280 -0.11 14.85 3.77
CA LEU A 280 -1.35 15.64 3.65
C LEU A 280 -2.46 14.92 2.90
N ASP A 281 -2.14 13.93 2.05
CA ASP A 281 -3.15 13.10 1.38
C ASP A 281 -3.64 11.99 2.31
N VAL A 282 -2.73 11.39 3.08
CA VAL A 282 -3.02 10.40 4.11
C VAL A 282 -2.06 10.62 5.27
N SER A 283 -2.59 10.89 6.46
CA SER A 283 -1.75 11.10 7.64
C SER A 283 -0.96 9.82 7.97
N PRO A 284 0.28 9.91 8.50
CA PRO A 284 1.03 8.71 8.87
C PRO A 284 0.34 7.81 9.90
N LEU A 285 -0.45 8.41 10.81
CA LEU A 285 -1.25 7.67 11.79
C LEU A 285 -2.35 6.86 11.10
N ASP A 286 -3.09 7.48 10.17
CA ASP A 286 -4.14 6.79 9.43
C ASP A 286 -3.56 5.71 8.53
N LEU A 287 -2.47 6.01 7.80
CA LEU A 287 -1.77 5.04 6.96
C LEU A 287 -1.31 3.83 7.77
N ARG A 288 -0.71 4.05 8.95
CA ARG A 288 -0.36 2.97 9.87
C ARG A 288 -1.57 2.13 10.26
N SER A 289 -2.66 2.76 10.69
CA SER A 289 -3.89 2.05 11.06
C SER A 289 -4.39 1.17 9.91
N MET A 290 -4.44 1.72 8.70
CA MET A 290 -4.88 1.02 7.50
C MET A 290 -3.96 -0.15 7.12
N VAL A 291 -2.64 0.05 7.15
CA VAL A 291 -1.64 -0.98 6.81
C VAL A 291 -1.70 -2.16 7.78
N PHE A 292 -1.73 -1.90 9.09
CA PHE A 292 -1.78 -2.97 10.09
C PHE A 292 -3.15 -3.68 10.13
N LYS A 293 -4.23 -2.99 9.75
CA LYS A 293 -5.55 -3.62 9.54
C LYS A 293 -5.59 -4.46 8.26
N ALA A 294 -4.92 -4.03 7.20
CA ALA A 294 -4.90 -4.72 5.92
C ALA A 294 -4.07 -6.01 5.95
N TYR A 295 -2.93 -5.99 6.64
CA TYR A 295 -1.94 -7.08 6.68
C TYR A 295 -1.83 -7.69 8.08
N GLY A 296 -2.97 -8.05 8.67
CA GLY A 296 -3.06 -8.60 10.02
C GLY A 296 -3.43 -10.09 10.03
N ASP A 297 -4.31 -10.45 10.96
CA ASP A 297 -4.81 -11.82 11.19
C ASP A 297 -5.70 -12.35 10.05
N ASN A 298 -6.07 -11.50 9.10
CA ASN A 298 -6.79 -11.87 7.88
C ASN A 298 -5.90 -12.58 6.85
N PHE A 299 -4.59 -12.65 7.08
CA PHE A 299 -3.66 -13.47 6.31
C PHE A 299 -3.30 -14.74 7.09
N SER A 300 -3.28 -15.90 6.42
CA SER A 300 -2.93 -17.19 7.05
C SER A 300 -1.45 -17.36 7.37
N SER A 301 -0.62 -16.38 7.03
CA SER A 301 0.82 -16.37 7.28
C SER A 301 1.22 -15.04 7.91
N ASP A 302 1.91 -15.09 9.05
CA ASP A 302 2.44 -13.90 9.74
C ASP A 302 3.47 -13.14 8.88
N ARG A 303 4.06 -13.81 7.89
CA ARG A 303 4.96 -13.20 6.91
C ARG A 303 4.20 -12.52 5.76
N VAL A 304 2.88 -12.68 5.68
CA VAL A 304 1.94 -12.13 4.69
C VAL A 304 2.19 -12.61 3.25
N ALA A 305 3.42 -12.46 2.76
CA ALA A 305 3.89 -12.91 1.45
C ALA A 305 5.26 -13.62 1.59
N PRO A 306 5.32 -14.82 2.21
CA PRO A 306 6.57 -15.52 2.46
C PRO A 306 7.27 -15.92 1.16
N VAL A 307 8.61 -15.97 1.22
CA VAL A 307 9.46 -16.54 0.18
C VAL A 307 10.04 -17.85 0.69
N LYS A 308 9.94 -18.90 -0.12
CA LYS A 308 10.46 -20.23 0.18
C LYS A 308 11.44 -20.66 -0.91
N HIS A 309 12.43 -21.46 -0.53
CA HIS A 309 13.24 -22.19 -1.50
C HIS A 309 12.37 -23.21 -2.22
N LEU A 310 12.47 -23.28 -3.55
CA LEU A 310 11.68 -24.21 -4.35
C LEU A 310 12.56 -25.37 -4.82
N VAL A 311 13.47 -25.10 -5.76
CA VAL A 311 14.43 -26.06 -6.31
C VAL A 311 15.64 -25.29 -6.85
N LYS A 312 16.85 -25.85 -6.76
CA LYS A 312 18.08 -25.24 -7.30
C LYS A 312 18.21 -23.77 -6.83
N ASN A 313 18.32 -22.81 -7.76
CA ASN A 313 18.40 -21.38 -7.48
C ASN A 313 17.04 -20.66 -7.62
N GLN A 314 15.93 -21.41 -7.59
CA GLN A 314 14.58 -20.88 -7.68
C GLN A 314 13.93 -20.81 -6.31
N TYR A 315 13.26 -19.69 -6.08
CA TYR A 315 12.48 -19.40 -4.89
C TYR A 315 11.05 -19.10 -5.31
N ILE A 316 10.09 -19.39 -4.44
CA ILE A 316 8.69 -19.12 -4.67
C ILE A 316 8.19 -18.08 -3.67
N GLN A 317 7.58 -17.02 -4.16
CA GLN A 317 6.88 -16.03 -3.34
C GLN A 317 5.40 -16.38 -3.30
N GLU A 318 4.92 -16.87 -2.16
CA GLU A 318 3.54 -17.24 -1.95
C GLU A 318 2.70 -15.97 -1.72
N LEU A 319 1.89 -15.56 -2.69
CA LEU A 319 1.06 -14.36 -2.62
C LEU A 319 -0.41 -14.67 -2.32
N PHE A 320 -0.74 -15.89 -1.95
CA PHE A 320 -2.12 -16.38 -1.81
C PHE A 320 -2.51 -16.63 -0.34
N HIS A 321 -1.79 -16.06 0.63
CA HIS A 321 -2.14 -16.20 2.04
C HIS A 321 -3.25 -15.25 2.51
N GLY A 322 -3.79 -14.42 1.62
CA GLY A 322 -4.93 -13.58 1.94
C GLY A 322 -6.27 -14.34 1.95
N PRO A 323 -7.36 -13.66 2.35
CA PRO A 323 -8.67 -14.27 2.60
C PRO A 323 -9.32 -14.92 1.38
N THR A 324 -8.93 -14.51 0.17
CA THR A 324 -9.46 -15.05 -1.08
C THR A 324 -8.50 -15.97 -1.81
N ALA A 325 -7.35 -16.26 -1.19
CA ALA A 325 -6.31 -17.14 -1.69
C ALA A 325 -5.73 -16.71 -3.05
N SER A 326 -5.58 -15.40 -3.26
CA SER A 326 -4.95 -14.85 -4.48
C SER A 326 -4.12 -13.59 -4.17
N PHE A 327 -3.14 -13.30 -5.02
CA PHE A 327 -2.26 -12.12 -4.87
C PHE A 327 -2.99 -10.79 -4.86
N LYS A 328 -4.23 -10.76 -5.35
CA LYS A 328 -5.05 -9.55 -5.39
C LYS A 328 -5.39 -9.06 -3.98
N ASP A 329 -5.38 -9.95 -2.99
CA ASP A 329 -5.60 -9.60 -1.58
C ASP A 329 -4.55 -8.62 -1.05
N LEU A 330 -3.29 -8.71 -1.49
CA LEU A 330 -2.21 -7.82 -1.05
C LEU A 330 -2.51 -6.35 -1.36
N ALA A 331 -3.27 -6.09 -2.42
CA ALA A 331 -3.72 -4.74 -2.75
C ALA A 331 -5.12 -4.46 -2.20
N LEU A 332 -6.05 -5.41 -2.34
CA LEU A 332 -7.47 -5.20 -2.09
C LEU A 332 -7.88 -5.31 -0.62
N GLN A 333 -6.97 -5.67 0.29
CA GLN A 333 -7.18 -5.48 1.72
C GLN A 333 -6.82 -4.06 2.18
N LEU A 334 -5.92 -3.37 1.48
CA LEU A 334 -5.49 -2.00 1.80
C LEU A 334 -6.27 -0.93 1.01
N MET A 335 -6.48 -1.15 -0.29
CA MET A 335 -7.17 -0.21 -1.18
C MET A 335 -8.51 0.29 -0.62
N PRO A 336 -9.42 -0.56 -0.08
CA PRO A 336 -10.72 -0.08 0.42
C PRO A 336 -10.57 0.93 1.56
N GLN A 337 -9.56 0.75 2.43
CA GLN A 337 -9.31 1.69 3.52
C GLN A 337 -8.83 3.04 2.97
N LEU A 338 -7.86 3.01 2.03
CA LEU A 338 -7.37 4.23 1.37
C LEU A 338 -8.48 4.95 0.61
N PHE A 339 -9.29 4.19 -0.12
CA PHE A 339 -10.42 4.71 -0.87
C PHE A 339 -11.40 5.42 0.05
N ALA A 340 -11.85 4.75 1.12
CA ALA A 340 -12.77 5.31 2.11
C ALA A 340 -12.23 6.57 2.79
N HIS A 341 -10.93 6.59 3.12
CA HIS A 341 -10.25 7.75 3.70
C HIS A 341 -10.28 8.96 2.75
N CYS A 342 -10.06 8.74 1.46
CA CYS A 342 -10.05 9.81 0.47
C CYS A 342 -11.46 10.27 0.05
N LEU A 343 -12.54 9.56 0.44
CA LEU A 343 -13.89 9.90 -0.01
C LEU A 343 -14.36 11.28 0.48
N PRO A 344 -14.95 12.11 -0.40
CA PRO A 344 -15.65 13.32 0.00
C PRO A 344 -16.73 13.04 1.08
N PRO A 345 -16.87 13.88 2.12
CA PRO A 345 -17.76 13.62 3.26
C PRO A 345 -19.24 13.39 2.92
N MET A 346 -19.74 13.95 1.82
CA MET A 346 -21.18 14.03 1.50
C MET A 346 -21.63 13.11 0.34
N CYS A 347 -20.74 12.27 -0.19
CA CYS A 347 -21.04 11.42 -1.35
C CYS A 347 -20.99 9.93 -0.99
N ASN A 348 -21.98 9.18 -1.49
CA ASN A 348 -21.94 7.73 -1.49
C ASN A 348 -21.21 7.23 -2.74
N PHE A 349 -20.49 6.13 -2.64
CA PHE A 349 -19.78 5.53 -3.76
C PHE A 349 -20.21 4.08 -3.96
N LEU A 350 -20.67 3.77 -5.17
CA LEU A 350 -20.92 2.40 -5.59
C LEU A 350 -19.78 1.92 -6.50
N ILE A 351 -19.06 0.92 -6.03
CA ILE A 351 -17.98 0.27 -6.76
C ILE A 351 -18.54 -0.82 -7.66
N LEU A 352 -18.44 -0.62 -8.98
CA LEU A 352 -18.83 -1.60 -9.99
C LEU A 352 -17.60 -2.33 -10.54
N VAL A 353 -17.67 -3.67 -10.52
CA VAL A 353 -16.58 -4.54 -11.02
C VAL A 353 -17.15 -5.66 -11.87
N ALA A 354 -16.61 -5.83 -13.07
CA ALA A 354 -16.75 -7.05 -13.85
C ALA A 354 -15.54 -7.95 -13.58
N THR A 355 -15.75 -9.26 -13.45
CA THR A 355 -14.67 -10.19 -13.13
C THR A 355 -14.80 -11.54 -13.85
N SER A 356 -13.66 -12.17 -14.11
CA SER A 356 -13.56 -13.60 -14.51
C SER A 356 -13.25 -14.53 -13.33
N GLY A 357 -13.28 -14.00 -12.09
CA GLY A 357 -13.12 -14.79 -10.86
C GLY A 357 -12.45 -14.00 -9.74
N ASP A 358 -11.15 -14.19 -9.55
CA ASP A 358 -10.38 -13.70 -8.39
C ASP A 358 -10.57 -12.23 -8.04
N THR A 359 -10.64 -11.33 -9.03
CA THR A 359 -10.75 -9.88 -8.76
C THR A 359 -12.02 -9.59 -7.97
N GLY A 360 -13.16 -10.15 -8.39
CA GLY A 360 -14.42 -9.96 -7.69
C GLY A 360 -14.40 -10.47 -6.26
N SER A 361 -13.86 -11.68 -6.04
CA SER A 361 -13.73 -12.23 -4.69
C SER A 361 -12.93 -11.30 -3.77
N ALA A 362 -11.78 -10.82 -4.23
CA ALA A 362 -10.89 -9.96 -3.45
C ALA A 362 -11.48 -8.56 -3.22
N VAL A 363 -12.18 -7.98 -4.20
CA VAL A 363 -12.88 -6.69 -4.03
C VAL A 363 -14.00 -6.84 -3.01
N LEU A 364 -14.87 -7.85 -3.14
CA LEU A 364 -15.95 -8.10 -2.19
C LEU A 364 -15.40 -8.29 -0.78
N SER A 365 -14.39 -9.14 -0.63
CA SER A 365 -13.75 -9.39 0.67
C SER A 365 -13.11 -8.14 1.28
N GLY A 366 -12.51 -7.27 0.48
CA GLY A 366 -11.88 -6.05 0.97
C GLY A 366 -12.89 -5.00 1.41
N PHE A 367 -13.84 -4.66 0.53
CA PHE A 367 -14.84 -3.62 0.80
C PHE A 367 -15.86 -4.04 1.87
N SER A 368 -16.16 -5.33 2.01
CA SER A 368 -17.04 -5.82 3.08
C SER A 368 -16.44 -5.66 4.49
N ARG A 369 -15.12 -5.43 4.59
CA ARG A 369 -14.39 -5.24 5.87
C ARG A 369 -14.31 -3.78 6.30
N LEU A 370 -14.89 -2.86 5.52
CA LEU A 370 -15.12 -1.49 5.97
C LEU A 370 -16.11 -1.50 7.16
N SER A 371 -15.93 -0.54 8.06
CA SER A 371 -16.66 -0.43 9.33
C SER A 371 -17.15 1.00 9.56
N GLY A 372 -18.24 1.16 10.31
CA GLY A 372 -18.78 2.49 10.64
C GLY A 372 -19.17 3.31 9.40
N ALA A 373 -18.91 4.62 9.45
CA ALA A 373 -19.30 5.55 8.38
C ALA A 373 -18.76 5.16 6.98
N ASP A 374 -17.56 4.56 6.91
CA ASP A 374 -16.95 4.17 5.64
C ASP A 374 -17.71 3.03 4.95
N ARG A 375 -18.24 2.09 5.74
CA ARG A 375 -19.10 1.01 5.24
C ARG A 375 -20.42 1.56 4.70
N HIS A 376 -20.99 2.54 5.40
CA HIS A 376 -22.27 3.14 5.04
C HIS A 376 -22.20 4.09 3.85
N ARG A 377 -21.00 4.57 3.47
CA ARG A 377 -20.79 5.42 2.28
C ARG A 377 -20.23 4.66 1.08
N THR A 378 -19.93 3.36 1.22
CA THR A 378 -19.25 2.59 0.17
C THR A 378 -19.92 1.24 -0.06
N GLY A 379 -20.60 1.12 -1.20
CA GLY A 379 -21.20 -0.13 -1.69
C GLY A 379 -20.32 -0.77 -2.77
N VAL A 380 -20.40 -2.09 -2.94
CA VAL A 380 -19.76 -2.82 -4.04
C VAL A 380 -20.72 -3.81 -4.68
N LEU A 381 -20.80 -3.74 -6.01
CA LEU A 381 -21.51 -4.71 -6.84
C LEU A 381 -20.55 -5.34 -7.85
N VAL A 382 -20.47 -6.67 -7.80
CA VAL A 382 -19.67 -7.47 -8.73
C VAL A 382 -20.57 -8.21 -9.70
N PHE A 383 -20.40 -7.93 -11.00
CA PHE A 383 -20.95 -8.74 -12.08
C PHE A 383 -19.93 -9.78 -12.55
N PHE A 384 -20.37 -11.02 -12.71
CA PHE A 384 -19.54 -12.11 -13.24
C PHE A 384 -20.37 -13.03 -14.11
N PRO A 385 -19.78 -13.69 -15.12
CA PRO A 385 -20.53 -14.61 -15.96
C PRO A 385 -20.91 -15.86 -15.15
N GLU A 386 -22.15 -16.34 -15.31
CA GLU A 386 -22.63 -17.56 -14.63
C GLU A 386 -21.76 -18.76 -15.00
N GLU A 387 -21.33 -18.83 -16.26
CA GLU A 387 -20.36 -19.81 -16.76
C GLU A 387 -18.99 -19.15 -16.99
N GLY A 388 -17.90 -19.91 -16.86
CA GLY A 388 -16.54 -19.39 -17.11
C GLY A 388 -15.80 -18.83 -15.90
N VAL A 389 -16.36 -18.98 -14.69
CA VAL A 389 -15.68 -18.80 -13.41
C VAL A 389 -15.61 -20.14 -12.69
N SER A 390 -14.51 -20.46 -11.99
CA SER A 390 -14.44 -21.71 -11.21
C SER A 390 -15.48 -21.74 -10.10
N GLU A 391 -15.95 -22.94 -9.74
CA GLU A 391 -16.96 -23.07 -8.68
C GLU A 391 -16.48 -22.53 -7.33
N VAL A 392 -15.19 -22.70 -7.00
CA VAL A 392 -14.57 -22.11 -5.81
C VAL A 392 -14.70 -20.58 -5.81
N GLN A 393 -14.36 -19.93 -6.92
CA GLN A 393 -14.49 -18.48 -7.06
C GLN A 393 -15.96 -18.03 -7.04
N LYS A 394 -16.85 -18.77 -7.69
CA LYS A 394 -18.30 -18.50 -7.67
C LYS A 394 -18.83 -18.54 -6.23
N LEU A 395 -18.49 -19.58 -5.46
CA LEU A 395 -18.89 -19.70 -4.06
C LEU A 395 -18.29 -18.59 -3.18
N GLN A 396 -17.03 -18.19 -3.39
CA GLN A 396 -16.42 -17.07 -2.69
C GLN A 396 -17.21 -15.76 -2.93
N MET A 397 -17.50 -15.42 -4.19
CA MET A 397 -18.20 -14.18 -4.53
C MET A 397 -19.65 -14.17 -4.03
N THR A 398 -20.34 -15.27 -4.25
CA THR A 398 -21.78 -15.34 -3.97
C THR A 398 -22.12 -15.59 -2.50
N SER A 399 -21.10 -15.71 -1.63
CA SER A 399 -21.24 -15.63 -0.17
C SER A 399 -21.55 -14.20 0.29
N PHE A 400 -21.31 -13.19 -0.55
CA PHE A 400 -21.64 -11.78 -0.28
C PHE A 400 -23.00 -11.44 -0.89
N ARG A 401 -24.01 -11.29 -0.03
CA ARG A 401 -25.41 -11.13 -0.44
C ARG A 401 -26.08 -9.85 0.09
N GLU A 402 -25.62 -9.34 1.23
CA GLU A 402 -26.30 -8.29 1.97
C GLU A 402 -25.31 -7.27 2.55
N GLY A 403 -25.85 -6.11 2.94
CA GLY A 403 -25.06 -4.98 3.40
C GLY A 403 -24.39 -4.27 2.22
N ASN A 404 -23.12 -3.90 2.38
CA ASN A 404 -22.42 -3.06 1.43
C ASN A 404 -21.70 -3.83 0.32
N ALA A 405 -21.88 -5.16 0.22
CA ALA A 405 -21.19 -5.97 -0.78
C ALA A 405 -22.10 -7.06 -1.36
N ARG A 406 -22.24 -7.09 -2.69
CA ARG A 406 -23.09 -8.02 -3.43
C ARG A 406 -22.40 -8.54 -4.69
N ALA A 407 -22.61 -9.81 -4.98
CA ALA A 407 -22.23 -10.40 -6.27
C ALA A 407 -23.46 -10.89 -7.04
N ALA A 408 -23.52 -10.57 -8.33
CA ALA A 408 -24.57 -10.98 -9.24
C ALA A 408 -23.97 -11.72 -10.45
N SER A 409 -24.45 -12.94 -10.68
CA SER A 409 -24.07 -13.69 -11.89
C SER A 409 -24.96 -13.28 -13.08
N VAL A 410 -24.38 -13.33 -14.27
CA VAL A 410 -25.04 -12.93 -15.53
C VAL A 410 -24.97 -14.08 -16.53
N LEU A 411 -26.07 -14.38 -17.22
CA LEU A 411 -26.15 -15.43 -18.26
C LEU A 411 -25.49 -15.00 -19.58
N SER A 412 -24.24 -14.54 -19.49
CA SER A 412 -23.41 -14.08 -20.61
C SER A 412 -21.92 -14.33 -20.31
N ASP A 413 -21.04 -13.73 -21.11
CA ASP A 413 -19.60 -13.78 -20.89
C ASP A 413 -19.06 -12.57 -20.10
N PHE A 414 -17.76 -12.60 -19.80
CA PHE A 414 -17.06 -11.52 -19.10
C PHE A 414 -17.07 -10.20 -19.90
N ASP A 415 -16.98 -10.27 -21.24
CA ASP A 415 -16.91 -9.09 -22.09
C ASP A 415 -18.24 -8.32 -22.08
N PHE A 416 -19.38 -9.03 -22.07
CA PHE A 416 -20.70 -8.43 -21.83
C PHE A 416 -20.74 -7.68 -20.50
N CYS A 417 -20.32 -8.32 -19.40
CA CYS A 417 -20.32 -7.69 -18.07
C CYS A 417 -19.46 -6.42 -18.07
N GLN A 418 -18.27 -6.48 -18.68
CA GLN A 418 -17.34 -5.36 -18.75
C GLN A 418 -17.86 -4.22 -19.64
N LYS A 419 -18.45 -4.53 -20.80
CA LYS A 419 -19.04 -3.56 -21.71
C LYS A 419 -20.24 -2.86 -21.08
N SER A 420 -21.10 -3.61 -20.38
CA SER A 420 -22.26 -3.06 -19.67
C SER A 420 -21.84 -2.07 -18.58
N ILE A 421 -20.85 -2.42 -17.74
CA ILE A 421 -20.31 -1.47 -16.77
C ILE A 421 -19.74 -0.23 -17.47
N LYS A 422 -18.90 -0.38 -18.50
CA LYS A 422 -18.33 0.76 -19.23
C LYS A 422 -19.42 1.68 -19.82
N ARG A 423 -20.51 1.09 -20.31
CA ARG A 423 -21.67 1.83 -20.81
C ARG A 423 -22.34 2.64 -19.69
N MET A 424 -22.54 2.06 -18.50
CA MET A 424 -23.10 2.78 -17.34
C MET A 424 -22.26 4.00 -16.96
N PHE A 425 -20.92 3.87 -17.00
CA PHE A 425 -20.02 5.00 -16.73
C PHE A 425 -20.08 6.10 -17.81
N GLY A 426 -20.38 5.76 -19.06
CA GLY A 426 -20.45 6.70 -20.17
C GLY A 426 -21.82 7.37 -20.35
N GLU A 427 -22.87 6.82 -19.75
CA GLU A 427 -24.25 7.35 -19.86
C GLU A 427 -24.50 8.45 -18.83
N SER A 428 -24.30 9.70 -19.24
CA SER A 428 -24.49 10.89 -18.39
C SER A 428 -25.89 10.99 -17.77
N GLY A 429 -26.91 10.46 -18.45
CA GLY A 429 -28.29 10.39 -17.94
C GLY A 429 -28.41 9.47 -16.72
N LEU A 430 -27.81 8.28 -16.77
CA LEU A 430 -27.80 7.34 -15.65
C LEU A 430 -26.96 7.89 -14.50
N THR A 431 -25.72 8.31 -14.76
CA THR A 431 -24.85 8.84 -13.70
C THR A 431 -25.44 10.09 -13.04
N GLY A 432 -26.08 10.96 -13.83
CA GLY A 432 -26.78 12.14 -13.32
C GLY A 432 -27.97 11.79 -12.45
N HIS A 433 -28.78 10.80 -12.87
CA HIS A 433 -29.89 10.28 -12.08
C HIS A 433 -29.41 9.73 -10.73
N LEU A 434 -28.38 8.88 -10.73
CA LEU A 434 -27.85 8.29 -9.50
C LEU A 434 -27.27 9.33 -8.53
N ALA A 435 -26.62 10.36 -9.07
CA ALA A 435 -26.08 11.45 -8.27
C ALA A 435 -27.19 12.31 -7.63
N VAL A 436 -28.25 12.62 -8.37
CA VAL A 436 -29.34 13.52 -7.92
C VAL A 436 -30.31 12.80 -6.98
N GLU A 437 -30.76 11.59 -7.33
CA GLU A 437 -31.79 10.87 -6.55
C GLU A 437 -31.21 10.16 -5.33
N TYR A 438 -29.96 9.68 -5.42
CA TYR A 438 -29.36 8.83 -4.40
C TYR A 438 -28.07 9.38 -3.78
N GLY A 439 -27.60 10.56 -4.20
CA GLY A 439 -26.31 11.12 -3.75
C GLY A 439 -25.13 10.18 -4.03
N THR A 440 -25.23 9.35 -5.08
CA THR A 440 -24.32 8.23 -5.33
C THR A 440 -23.49 8.45 -6.59
N VAL A 441 -22.18 8.23 -6.47
CA VAL A 441 -21.20 8.28 -7.56
C VAL A 441 -20.75 6.85 -7.88
N LEU A 442 -20.73 6.50 -9.17
CA LEU A 442 -20.15 5.23 -9.63
C LEU A 442 -18.63 5.33 -9.63
N SER A 443 -17.95 4.29 -9.15
CA SER A 443 -16.49 4.14 -9.26
C SER A 443 -16.12 2.67 -9.48
N THR A 444 -14.83 2.39 -9.75
CA THR A 444 -14.36 1.04 -10.09
C THR A 444 -13.09 0.67 -9.33
N ALA A 445 -12.99 -0.59 -8.92
CA ALA A 445 -11.83 -1.16 -8.24
C ALA A 445 -10.94 -2.00 -9.18
N ASN A 446 -10.78 -1.57 -10.43
CA ASN A 446 -10.01 -2.29 -11.45
C ASN A 446 -8.49 -2.08 -11.31
N SER A 447 -7.70 -2.96 -11.93
CA SER A 447 -6.22 -3.01 -11.83
C SER A 447 -5.48 -1.78 -12.36
N ILE A 448 -6.22 -0.82 -12.92
CA ILE A 448 -5.70 0.47 -13.37
C ILE A 448 -5.55 1.47 -12.21
N ASN A 449 -6.32 1.32 -11.14
CA ASN A 449 -6.30 2.25 -10.01
C ASN A 449 -4.92 2.22 -9.33
N TRP A 450 -4.38 3.40 -9.03
CA TRP A 450 -3.06 3.54 -8.42
C TRP A 450 -2.96 2.84 -7.06
N ALA A 451 -4.02 2.89 -6.25
CA ALA A 451 -4.12 2.22 -4.97
C ALA A 451 -4.12 0.69 -5.06
N ARG A 452 -4.31 0.12 -6.27
CA ARG A 452 -4.09 -1.32 -6.50
C ARG A 452 -2.66 -1.66 -6.89
N LEU A 453 -1.96 -0.75 -7.56
CA LEU A 453 -0.61 -1.00 -8.05
C LEU A 453 0.42 -0.76 -6.94
N LEU A 454 0.32 0.36 -6.23
CA LEU A 454 1.33 0.78 -5.25
C LEU A 454 1.60 -0.27 -4.15
N PRO A 455 0.58 -0.92 -3.53
CA PRO A 455 0.84 -1.95 -2.52
C PRO A 455 1.60 -3.17 -3.04
N GLN A 456 1.60 -3.41 -4.36
CA GLN A 456 2.30 -4.54 -4.96
C GLN A 456 3.83 -4.35 -4.96
N VAL A 457 4.29 -3.10 -4.94
CA VAL A 457 5.72 -2.76 -4.81
C VAL A 457 6.30 -3.30 -3.50
N VAL A 458 5.47 -3.35 -2.45
CA VAL A 458 5.85 -3.82 -1.11
C VAL A 458 6.25 -5.29 -1.13
N TYR A 459 5.46 -6.18 -1.76
CA TYR A 459 5.81 -7.61 -1.72
C TYR A 459 7.04 -7.92 -2.57
N HIS A 460 7.29 -7.22 -3.68
CA HIS A 460 8.55 -7.36 -4.43
C HIS A 460 9.76 -6.89 -3.63
N SER A 461 9.62 -5.79 -2.89
CA SER A 461 10.67 -5.32 -1.99
C SER A 461 10.87 -6.31 -0.83
N SER A 462 9.77 -6.83 -0.27
CA SER A 462 9.78 -7.76 0.85
C SER A 462 10.41 -9.10 0.49
N SER A 463 10.23 -9.61 -0.74
CA SER A 463 10.85 -10.87 -1.16
C SER A 463 12.37 -10.76 -1.22
N TYR A 464 12.90 -9.66 -1.77
CA TYR A 464 14.33 -9.37 -1.75
C TYR A 464 14.89 -9.29 -0.33
N LEU A 465 14.20 -8.55 0.55
CA LEU A 465 14.59 -8.37 1.95
C LEU A 465 14.51 -9.68 2.75
N ASP A 466 13.58 -10.56 2.42
CA ASP A 466 13.48 -11.89 3.01
C ASP A 466 14.66 -12.78 2.61
N LEU A 467 15.06 -12.78 1.32
CA LEU A 467 16.25 -13.50 0.89
C LEU A 467 17.53 -12.97 1.55
N CYS A 468 17.61 -11.64 1.77
CA CYS A 468 18.70 -11.04 2.55
C CYS A 468 18.69 -11.50 4.00
N ARG A 469 17.52 -11.50 4.65
CA ARG A 469 17.36 -11.94 6.04
C ARG A 469 17.76 -13.41 6.20
N ASP A 470 17.37 -14.23 5.23
CA ASP A 470 17.57 -15.68 5.27
C ASP A 470 19.00 -16.07 4.80
N GLY A 471 19.86 -15.10 4.48
CA GLY A 471 21.26 -15.31 4.12
C GLY A 471 21.50 -15.89 2.72
N VAL A 472 20.47 -15.89 1.87
CA VAL A 472 20.54 -16.38 0.48
C VAL A 472 21.34 -15.42 -0.40
N ILE A 473 21.18 -14.12 -0.18
CA ILE A 473 21.88 -13.03 -0.88
C ILE A 473 22.30 -11.94 0.11
N ASN A 474 23.29 -11.13 -0.25
CA ASN A 474 23.58 -9.87 0.43
C ASN A 474 22.83 -8.72 -0.24
N PHE A 475 22.57 -7.64 0.52
CA PHE A 475 21.99 -6.44 -0.07
C PHE A 475 22.94 -5.83 -1.10
N GLY A 476 22.49 -5.75 -2.36
CA GLY A 476 23.26 -5.33 -3.53
C GLY A 476 23.45 -6.46 -4.54
N ASP A 477 23.32 -7.73 -4.13
CA ASP A 477 23.36 -8.86 -5.04
C ASP A 477 22.10 -8.89 -5.91
N PRO A 478 22.22 -9.23 -7.20
CA PRO A 478 21.09 -9.24 -8.11
C PRO A 478 20.14 -10.42 -7.84
N LEU A 479 18.87 -10.26 -8.23
CA LEU A 479 17.94 -11.36 -8.44
C LEU A 479 17.06 -11.11 -9.67
N ASP A 480 16.46 -12.17 -10.19
CA ASP A 480 15.40 -12.06 -11.19
C ASP A 480 14.04 -12.36 -10.57
N VAL A 481 12.98 -11.76 -11.09
CA VAL A 481 11.60 -12.03 -10.68
C VAL A 481 10.80 -12.52 -11.88
N CYS A 482 10.19 -13.71 -11.79
CA CYS A 482 9.33 -14.26 -12.82
C CYS A 482 7.86 -14.20 -12.43
N ILE A 483 7.06 -13.59 -13.28
CA ILE A 483 5.68 -13.17 -12.98
C ILE A 483 4.74 -13.75 -14.03
N PRO A 484 3.75 -14.57 -13.65
CA PRO A 484 2.66 -14.93 -14.57
C PRO A 484 1.87 -13.67 -14.89
N THR A 485 1.95 -13.24 -16.15
CA THR A 485 1.64 -11.87 -16.55
C THR A 485 0.36 -11.80 -17.36
N GLY A 486 -0.65 -11.18 -16.75
CA GLY A 486 -1.88 -10.73 -17.43
C GLY A 486 -1.82 -9.24 -17.77
N ASN A 487 -2.52 -8.42 -16.97
CA ASN A 487 -2.65 -6.97 -17.12
C ASN A 487 -1.39 -6.12 -16.77
N PHE A 488 -0.20 -6.73 -16.70
CA PHE A 488 1.09 -6.09 -16.41
C PHE A 488 1.28 -5.38 -15.06
N GLY A 489 0.24 -5.23 -14.22
CA GLY A 489 0.35 -4.47 -12.97
C GLY A 489 1.38 -5.03 -11.98
N ASN A 490 1.45 -6.35 -11.84
CA ASN A 490 2.44 -7.03 -10.99
C ASN A 490 3.87 -6.80 -11.53
N ALA A 491 4.09 -6.99 -12.84
CA ALA A 491 5.38 -6.71 -13.48
C ALA A 491 5.80 -5.23 -13.36
N MET A 492 4.87 -4.30 -13.53
CA MET A 492 5.13 -2.87 -13.34
C MET A 492 5.54 -2.55 -11.90
N SER A 493 4.93 -3.21 -10.91
CA SER A 493 5.30 -3.02 -9.51
C SER A 493 6.68 -3.55 -9.15
N ALA A 494 7.16 -4.61 -9.81
CA ALA A 494 8.55 -5.08 -9.69
C ALA A 494 9.53 -4.04 -10.26
N LEU A 495 9.21 -3.43 -11.41
CA LEU A 495 10.01 -2.36 -11.98
C LEU A 495 10.06 -1.12 -11.08
N TYR A 496 8.97 -0.79 -10.38
CA TYR A 496 9.01 0.28 -9.38
C TYR A 496 9.81 -0.08 -8.13
N ALA A 497 9.75 -1.33 -7.65
CA ALA A 497 10.64 -1.77 -6.56
C ALA A 497 12.12 -1.65 -6.98
N LYS A 498 12.42 -1.96 -8.25
CA LYS A 498 13.74 -1.73 -8.84
C LYS A 498 14.14 -0.25 -8.86
N GLN A 499 13.23 0.64 -9.27
CA GLN A 499 13.47 2.09 -9.25
C GLN A 499 13.69 2.65 -7.83
N MET A 500 13.09 2.05 -6.81
CA MET A 500 13.31 2.44 -5.42
C MET A 500 14.66 1.97 -4.85
N GLY A 501 15.41 1.13 -5.59
CA GLY A 501 16.76 0.69 -5.22
C GLY A 501 16.91 -0.80 -4.93
N ILE A 502 15.87 -1.64 -5.12
CA ILE A 502 16.03 -3.09 -5.06
C ILE A 502 16.79 -3.56 -6.32
N PRO A 503 17.88 -4.33 -6.20
CA PRO A 503 18.70 -4.75 -7.35
C PRO A 503 18.06 -5.92 -8.12
N ILE A 504 16.87 -5.70 -8.69
CA ILE A 504 16.24 -6.63 -9.62
C ILE A 504 16.98 -6.53 -10.96
N ARG A 505 17.62 -7.62 -11.39
CA ARG A 505 18.33 -7.69 -12.66
C ARG A 505 17.32 -7.72 -13.81
N LYS A 506 16.49 -8.77 -13.90
CA LYS A 506 15.40 -8.88 -14.88
C LYS A 506 14.03 -9.08 -14.22
N VAL A 507 13.02 -8.43 -14.79
CA VAL A 507 11.61 -8.80 -14.61
C VAL A 507 11.22 -9.72 -15.77
N ILE A 508 10.82 -10.95 -15.49
CA ILE A 508 10.49 -11.96 -16.49
C ILE A 508 8.97 -12.11 -16.54
N CYS A 509 8.37 -11.72 -17.67
CA CYS A 509 6.94 -11.85 -17.93
C CYS A 509 6.62 -13.22 -18.54
N ALA A 510 5.86 -14.04 -17.82
CA ALA A 510 5.44 -15.36 -18.29
C ALA A 510 3.98 -15.31 -18.78
N SER A 511 3.77 -15.52 -20.08
CA SER A 511 2.44 -15.68 -20.67
C SER A 511 2.05 -17.15 -20.77
N ASN A 512 0.76 -17.47 -20.78
CA ASN A 512 0.30 -18.74 -21.34
C ASN A 512 0.24 -18.65 -22.88
N HIS A 513 -0.53 -19.49 -23.56
CA HIS A 513 -0.69 -19.42 -25.02
C HIS A 513 -1.25 -18.08 -25.54
N ASN A 514 -1.85 -17.24 -24.69
CA ASN A 514 -2.24 -15.86 -25.00
C ASN A 514 -1.02 -14.93 -24.91
N ARG A 515 -0.09 -15.10 -25.85
CA ARG A 515 1.26 -14.53 -25.79
C ARG A 515 1.40 -13.09 -26.31
N VAL A 516 0.35 -12.27 -26.30
CA VAL A 516 0.41 -10.89 -26.82
C VAL A 516 1.47 -10.03 -26.13
N VAL A 517 1.61 -10.15 -24.81
CA VAL A 517 2.63 -9.43 -24.03
C VAL A 517 4.02 -9.95 -24.36
N SER A 518 4.20 -11.27 -24.48
CA SER A 518 5.48 -11.89 -24.81
C SER A 518 5.96 -11.53 -26.22
N ASP A 519 5.06 -11.55 -27.20
CA ASP A 519 5.35 -11.13 -28.57
C ASP A 519 5.73 -9.64 -28.62
N PHE A 520 5.00 -8.78 -27.90
CA PHE A 520 5.31 -7.36 -27.80
C PHE A 520 6.69 -7.09 -27.18
N LEU A 521 7.01 -7.74 -26.06
CA LEU A 521 8.32 -7.57 -25.41
C LEU A 521 9.48 -8.08 -26.27
N SER A 522 9.23 -9.07 -27.12
CA SER A 522 10.22 -9.65 -28.02
C SER A 522 10.43 -8.82 -29.29
N THR A 523 9.37 -8.20 -29.82
CA THR A 523 9.37 -7.59 -31.18
C THR A 523 9.10 -6.09 -31.21
N GLY A 524 8.64 -5.50 -30.10
CA GLY A 524 8.13 -4.14 -30.05
C GLY A 524 6.76 -3.94 -30.72
N ARG A 525 6.18 -5.00 -31.30
CA ARG A 525 4.88 -4.99 -31.99
C ARG A 525 3.78 -5.47 -31.06
N TYR A 526 2.77 -4.64 -30.82
CA TYR A 526 1.55 -5.06 -30.16
C TYR A 526 0.47 -5.24 -31.21
N ASP A 527 0.03 -6.48 -31.46
CA ASP A 527 -0.92 -6.79 -32.53
C ASP A 527 -2.07 -7.67 -32.04
N LEU A 528 -3.29 -7.16 -32.22
CA LEU A 528 -4.54 -7.84 -31.88
C LEU A 528 -5.30 -8.32 -33.12
N GLN A 529 -4.88 -7.92 -34.33
CA GLN A 529 -5.61 -8.25 -35.56
C GLN A 529 -5.69 -9.77 -35.73
N GLY A 530 -6.91 -10.29 -35.80
CA GLY A 530 -7.16 -11.72 -36.00
C GLY A 530 -6.71 -12.62 -34.84
N ARG A 531 -6.43 -12.06 -33.65
CA ARG A 531 -5.99 -12.83 -32.48
C ARG A 531 -7.19 -13.19 -31.59
N PRO A 532 -7.64 -14.46 -31.57
CA PRO A 532 -8.69 -14.88 -30.64
C PRO A 532 -8.16 -14.97 -29.21
N LEU A 533 -9.04 -14.74 -28.24
CA LEU A 533 -8.77 -15.09 -26.84
C LEU A 533 -8.93 -16.61 -26.68
N LEU A 534 -7.87 -17.29 -26.24
CA LEU A 534 -7.88 -18.74 -26.07
C LEU A 534 -8.04 -19.10 -24.60
N LEU A 535 -9.06 -19.88 -24.25
CA LEU A 535 -9.26 -20.37 -22.89
C LEU A 535 -8.11 -21.29 -22.48
N SER A 536 -7.59 -21.10 -21.27
CA SER A 536 -6.50 -21.91 -20.71
C SER A 536 -6.82 -22.47 -19.32
N HIS A 537 -5.92 -23.30 -18.82
CA HIS A 537 -5.88 -23.74 -17.43
C HIS A 537 -5.41 -22.62 -16.47
N SER A 538 -4.99 -21.46 -16.97
CA SER A 538 -4.55 -20.28 -16.22
C SER A 538 -5.39 -19.03 -16.58
N PRO A 539 -6.71 -19.05 -16.34
CA PRO A 539 -7.65 -18.10 -16.91
C PRO A 539 -7.47 -16.64 -16.44
N ALA A 540 -6.79 -16.41 -15.31
CA ALA A 540 -6.56 -15.04 -14.82
C ALA A 540 -5.52 -14.27 -15.65
N ILE A 541 -4.78 -14.96 -16.52
CA ILE A 541 -3.82 -14.36 -17.47
C ILE A 541 -4.23 -14.59 -18.94
N ASP A 542 -5.45 -15.08 -19.21
CA ASP A 542 -6.06 -15.08 -20.53
C ASP A 542 -6.44 -13.64 -20.93
N ILE A 543 -5.50 -12.93 -21.56
CA ILE A 543 -5.69 -11.51 -21.92
C ILE A 543 -5.24 -11.21 -23.35
N LEU A 544 -5.98 -10.30 -23.98
CA LEU A 544 -5.58 -9.66 -25.24
C LEU A 544 -5.08 -8.23 -25.03
N LYS A 545 -5.70 -7.46 -24.14
CA LYS A 545 -5.32 -6.06 -23.84
C LYS A 545 -4.74 -5.99 -22.44
N SER A 546 -3.46 -5.66 -22.33
CA SER A 546 -2.77 -5.55 -21.04
C SER A 546 -2.77 -4.10 -20.54
N SER A 547 -3.60 -3.79 -19.55
CA SER A 547 -3.88 -2.40 -19.17
C SER A 547 -2.67 -1.63 -18.64
N ASN A 548 -1.85 -2.22 -17.74
CA ASN A 548 -0.70 -1.52 -17.17
C ASN A 548 0.54 -1.53 -18.08
N LEU A 549 0.45 -2.14 -19.26
CA LEU A 549 1.53 -2.00 -20.26
C LEU A 549 1.70 -0.54 -20.67
N GLU A 550 0.64 0.26 -20.58
CA GLU A 550 0.69 1.70 -20.78
C GLU A 550 1.68 2.41 -19.84
N ARG A 551 1.63 2.11 -18.53
CA ARG A 551 2.57 2.64 -17.55
C ARG A 551 4.01 2.24 -17.86
N PHE A 552 4.19 1.02 -18.38
CA PHE A 552 5.50 0.54 -18.79
C PHE A 552 6.03 1.30 -20.01
N ILE A 553 5.21 1.49 -21.06
CA ILE A 553 5.59 2.26 -22.26
C ILE A 553 5.92 3.71 -21.87
N HIS A 554 5.11 4.32 -21.01
CA HIS A 554 5.40 5.64 -20.45
C HIS A 554 6.74 5.66 -19.70
N HIS A 555 7.04 4.62 -18.91
CA HIS A 555 8.30 4.51 -18.19
C HIS A 555 9.51 4.40 -19.13
N VAL A 556 9.52 3.43 -20.05
CA VAL A 556 10.70 3.16 -20.93
C VAL A 556 10.93 4.25 -21.96
N SER A 557 9.87 5.00 -22.33
CA SER A 557 9.96 6.16 -23.21
C SER A 557 10.50 7.42 -22.53
N GLY A 558 10.83 7.36 -21.24
CA GLY A 558 11.29 8.52 -20.49
C GLY A 558 10.16 9.51 -20.18
N ARG A 559 8.95 8.99 -19.89
CA ARG A 559 7.74 9.77 -19.57
C ARG A 559 7.20 10.57 -20.77
N ASN A 560 7.23 9.98 -21.96
CA ASN A 560 6.74 10.64 -23.18
C ASN A 560 5.23 10.38 -23.36
N SER A 561 4.40 11.23 -22.75
CA SER A 561 2.94 11.08 -22.81
C SER A 561 2.37 11.16 -24.22
N ARG A 562 2.98 11.95 -25.12
CA ARG A 562 2.54 12.07 -26.52
C ARG A 562 2.72 10.76 -27.29
N LEU A 563 3.88 10.11 -27.11
CA LEU A 563 4.11 8.79 -27.71
C LEU A 563 3.08 7.77 -27.20
N VAL A 564 2.78 7.78 -25.90
CA VAL A 564 1.81 6.86 -25.31
C VAL A 564 0.42 7.11 -25.88
N ASP A 565 -0.01 8.37 -25.98
CA ASP A 565 -1.29 8.74 -26.58
C ASP A 565 -1.38 8.27 -28.04
N ASP A 566 -0.33 8.50 -28.83
CA ASP A 566 -0.24 8.05 -30.21
C ASP A 566 -0.38 6.52 -30.32
N VAL A 567 0.38 5.75 -29.54
CA VAL A 567 0.33 4.26 -29.65
C VAL A 567 -1.00 3.68 -29.18
N PHE A 568 -1.64 4.26 -28.17
CA PHE A 568 -2.96 3.80 -27.71
C PHE A 568 -4.09 4.25 -28.64
N THR A 569 -3.94 5.39 -29.33
CA THR A 569 -4.81 5.79 -30.43
C THR A 569 -4.72 4.79 -31.60
N HIS A 570 -3.52 4.36 -31.98
CA HIS A 570 -3.33 3.32 -32.99
C HIS A 570 -3.89 1.97 -32.54
N LEU A 571 -3.71 1.59 -31.26
CA LEU A 571 -4.31 0.37 -30.72
C LEU A 571 -5.85 0.41 -30.79
N HIS A 572 -6.46 1.57 -30.54
CA HIS A 572 -7.91 1.71 -30.59
C HIS A 572 -8.45 1.67 -32.03
N THR A 573 -7.78 2.34 -32.97
CA THR A 573 -8.26 2.54 -34.35
C THR A 573 -7.82 1.45 -35.32
N GLN A 574 -6.65 0.86 -35.12
CA GLN A 574 -6.03 -0.13 -36.02
C GLN A 574 -5.82 -1.50 -35.37
N GLU A 575 -6.13 -1.64 -34.08
CA GLU A 575 -5.90 -2.88 -33.30
C GLU A 575 -4.43 -3.29 -33.20
N ARG A 576 -3.50 -2.39 -33.51
CA ARG A 576 -2.06 -2.64 -33.45
C ARG A 576 -1.23 -1.37 -33.30
N PHE A 577 -0.01 -1.52 -32.80
CA PHE A 577 1.04 -0.49 -32.88
C PHE A 577 2.43 -1.13 -32.88
N GLN A 578 3.44 -0.35 -33.25
CA GLN A 578 4.85 -0.72 -33.22
C GLN A 578 5.63 0.37 -32.49
N LEU A 579 6.47 -0.03 -31.54
CA LEU A 579 7.40 0.89 -30.91
C LEU A 579 8.67 1.08 -31.74
N PRO A 580 9.28 2.28 -31.68
CA PRO A 580 10.63 2.52 -32.20
C PRO A 580 11.65 1.53 -31.65
N GLU A 581 12.62 1.14 -32.49
CA GLU A 581 13.63 0.12 -32.17
C GLU A 581 14.47 0.46 -30.93
N TYR A 582 14.81 1.74 -30.73
CA TYR A 582 15.56 2.17 -29.54
C TYR A 582 14.79 1.90 -28.23
N LEU A 583 13.46 1.96 -28.24
CA LEU A 583 12.64 1.63 -27.07
C LEU A 583 12.57 0.13 -26.84
N LEU A 584 12.53 -0.67 -27.90
CA LEU A 584 12.62 -2.13 -27.79
C LEU A 584 13.92 -2.54 -27.08
N GLY A 585 15.06 -1.96 -27.47
CA GLY A 585 16.35 -2.20 -26.80
C GLY A 585 16.31 -1.85 -25.32
N ARG A 586 15.72 -0.71 -24.93
CA ARG A 586 15.54 -0.33 -23.51
C ARG A 586 14.63 -1.29 -22.77
N MET A 587 13.50 -1.70 -23.36
CA MET A 587 12.60 -2.67 -22.76
C MET A 587 13.31 -3.98 -22.45
N GLN A 588 14.09 -4.51 -23.40
CA GLN A 588 14.79 -5.79 -23.26
C GLN A 588 15.96 -5.75 -22.26
N GLN A 589 16.47 -4.56 -21.93
CA GLN A 589 17.44 -4.37 -20.85
C GLN A 589 16.81 -4.62 -19.47
N GLU A 590 15.51 -4.34 -19.30
CA GLU A 590 14.83 -4.45 -18.01
C GLU A 590 13.91 -5.67 -17.89
N VAL A 591 13.27 -6.03 -18.99
CA VAL A 591 12.21 -7.06 -19.04
C VAL A 591 12.57 -8.15 -20.04
N GLN A 592 12.36 -9.39 -19.64
CA GLN A 592 12.35 -10.56 -20.52
C GLN A 592 10.95 -11.15 -20.57
N ALA A 593 10.67 -11.95 -21.60
CA ALA A 593 9.38 -12.61 -21.72
C ALA A 593 9.51 -14.00 -22.32
N GLY A 594 8.57 -14.86 -21.96
CA GLY A 594 8.40 -16.18 -22.53
C GLY A 594 6.98 -16.66 -22.35
N TRP A 595 6.66 -17.78 -23.00
CA TRP A 595 5.34 -18.37 -22.90
C TRP A 595 5.39 -19.87 -22.62
N CYS A 596 4.28 -20.39 -22.10
CA CYS A 596 4.07 -21.78 -21.71
C CYS A 596 2.87 -22.35 -22.47
N SER A 597 2.99 -23.57 -23.02
CA SER A 597 1.83 -24.30 -23.53
C SER A 597 1.03 -24.94 -22.40
N GLU A 598 -0.18 -25.42 -22.71
CA GLU A 598 -1.02 -26.11 -21.73
C GLU A 598 -0.40 -27.45 -21.28
N GLU A 599 0.24 -28.17 -22.21
CA GLU A 599 0.93 -29.42 -21.91
C GLU A 599 2.11 -29.20 -20.98
N ASP A 600 2.95 -28.20 -21.28
CA ASP A 600 4.09 -27.81 -20.44
C ASP A 600 3.62 -27.38 -19.05
N CYS A 601 2.52 -26.63 -18.97
CA CYS A 601 1.94 -26.16 -17.72
C CYS A 601 1.53 -27.33 -16.81
N LEU A 602 0.76 -28.28 -17.35
CA LEU A 602 0.33 -29.46 -16.60
C LEU A 602 1.51 -30.37 -16.23
N ALA A 603 2.47 -30.55 -17.14
CA ALA A 603 3.67 -31.33 -16.89
C ALA A 603 4.50 -30.73 -15.73
N ALA A 604 4.67 -29.40 -15.70
CA ALA A 604 5.41 -28.73 -14.65
C ALA A 604 4.78 -28.90 -13.27
N VAL A 605 3.44 -28.82 -13.16
CA VAL A 605 2.71 -29.08 -11.90
C VAL A 605 3.00 -30.51 -11.42
N GLN A 606 2.88 -31.49 -12.31
CA GLN A 606 3.13 -32.90 -11.99
C GLN A 606 4.58 -33.14 -11.55
N GLU A 607 5.54 -32.61 -12.31
CA GLU A 607 6.97 -32.82 -12.09
C GLU A 607 7.42 -32.22 -10.75
N LEU A 608 7.06 -30.96 -10.48
CA LEU A 608 7.44 -30.30 -9.24
C LEU A 608 6.83 -30.99 -8.01
N HIS A 609 5.55 -31.36 -8.08
CA HIS A 609 4.88 -32.09 -7.01
C HIS A 609 5.55 -33.44 -6.75
N SER A 610 5.90 -34.17 -7.81
CA SER A 610 6.59 -35.47 -7.68
C SER A 610 8.00 -35.32 -7.08
N GLN A 611 8.69 -34.23 -7.38
CA GLN A 611 10.06 -33.98 -6.92
C GLN A 611 10.13 -33.46 -5.48
N THR A 612 9.17 -32.65 -5.06
CA THR A 612 9.27 -31.84 -3.83
C THR A 612 8.10 -32.00 -2.87
N GLY A 613 6.98 -32.55 -3.32
CA GLY A 613 5.71 -32.54 -2.59
C GLY A 613 4.99 -31.18 -2.59
N TYR A 614 5.62 -30.12 -3.10
CA TYR A 614 5.01 -28.80 -3.22
C TYR A 614 4.01 -28.78 -4.38
N LEU A 615 2.78 -28.37 -4.10
CA LEU A 615 1.74 -28.27 -5.12
C LEU A 615 1.52 -26.82 -5.53
N MET A 616 1.79 -26.51 -6.79
CA MET A 616 1.58 -25.18 -7.35
C MET A 616 0.30 -25.11 -8.18
N ASP A 617 -0.27 -23.90 -8.27
CA ASP A 617 -1.35 -23.62 -9.21
C ASP A 617 -0.80 -23.47 -10.65
N THR A 618 -1.69 -23.48 -11.63
CA THR A 618 -1.35 -23.42 -13.06
C THR A 618 -0.73 -22.08 -13.48
N HIS A 619 -1.07 -20.96 -12.84
CA HIS A 619 -0.44 -19.67 -13.11
C HIS A 619 1.02 -19.68 -12.64
N THR A 620 1.27 -20.22 -11.44
CA THR A 620 2.63 -20.43 -10.94
C THR A 620 3.43 -21.37 -11.85
N ALA A 621 2.79 -22.43 -12.37
CA ALA A 621 3.44 -23.34 -13.32
C ALA A 621 3.87 -22.66 -14.63
N VAL A 622 3.06 -21.73 -15.15
CA VAL A 622 3.45 -20.90 -16.31
C VAL A 622 4.74 -20.11 -16.02
N ALA A 623 4.83 -19.48 -14.84
CA ALA A 623 6.05 -18.78 -14.43
C ALA A 623 7.24 -19.73 -14.26
N LYS A 624 7.03 -20.91 -13.66
CA LYS A 624 8.06 -21.94 -13.50
C LYS A 624 8.65 -22.38 -14.84
N VAL A 625 7.80 -22.71 -15.81
CA VAL A 625 8.23 -23.16 -17.14
C VAL A 625 9.04 -22.08 -17.86
N VAL A 626 8.57 -20.83 -17.82
CA VAL A 626 9.26 -19.71 -18.46
C VAL A 626 10.59 -19.41 -17.75
N ALA A 627 10.61 -19.43 -16.42
CA ALA A 627 11.84 -19.27 -15.65
C ALA A 627 12.84 -20.40 -15.94
N ASP A 628 12.38 -21.65 -16.07
CA ASP A 628 13.27 -22.78 -16.41
C ASP A 628 13.97 -22.61 -17.76
N ARG A 629 13.29 -21.98 -18.72
CA ARG A 629 13.80 -21.72 -20.08
C ARG A 629 14.74 -20.53 -20.15
N LEU A 630 14.53 -19.51 -19.31
CA LEU A 630 15.22 -18.23 -19.40
C LEU A 630 16.31 -18.02 -18.34
N GLN A 631 16.26 -18.75 -17.22
CA GLN A 631 17.29 -18.64 -16.18
C GLN A 631 18.67 -19.06 -16.71
N ASP A 632 19.68 -18.28 -16.36
CA ASP A 632 21.09 -18.57 -16.68
C ASP A 632 21.89 -19.08 -15.46
N GLY A 633 21.23 -19.18 -14.31
CA GLY A 633 21.82 -19.64 -13.04
C GLY A 633 22.74 -18.62 -12.35
N SER A 634 22.93 -17.42 -12.90
CA SER A 634 23.86 -16.42 -12.36
C SER A 634 23.36 -15.71 -11.11
N CYS A 635 22.05 -15.67 -10.89
CA CYS A 635 21.44 -15.14 -9.67
C CYS A 635 20.15 -15.91 -9.31
N PRO A 636 19.66 -15.81 -8.06
CA PRO A 636 18.38 -16.39 -7.69
C PRO A 636 17.23 -15.86 -8.54
N THR A 637 16.24 -16.73 -8.81
CA THR A 637 14.99 -16.34 -9.46
C THR A 637 13.82 -16.54 -8.52
N VAL A 638 13.06 -15.48 -8.26
CA VAL A 638 11.83 -15.52 -7.45
C VAL A 638 10.62 -15.67 -8.37
N LEU A 639 9.87 -16.75 -8.23
CA LEU A 639 8.62 -17.01 -8.94
C LEU A 639 7.45 -16.44 -8.12
N CYS A 640 6.65 -15.55 -8.70
CA CYS A 640 5.43 -15.07 -8.06
C CYS A 640 4.33 -16.13 -8.14
N SER A 641 3.98 -16.72 -7.00
CA SER A 641 2.87 -17.66 -6.92
C SER A 641 1.57 -16.92 -6.61
N THR A 642 0.77 -16.72 -7.65
CA THR A 642 -0.32 -15.72 -7.63
C THR A 642 -1.65 -16.24 -7.10
N ALA A 643 -1.81 -17.55 -6.95
CA ALA A 643 -3.03 -18.15 -6.44
C ALA A 643 -2.73 -19.48 -5.74
N HIS A 644 -3.58 -19.86 -4.80
CA HIS A 644 -3.53 -21.19 -4.21
C HIS A 644 -4.06 -22.22 -5.22
N TYR A 645 -3.44 -23.40 -5.30
CA TYR A 645 -3.80 -24.47 -6.26
C TYR A 645 -5.29 -24.86 -6.18
N GLY A 646 -5.87 -24.82 -4.98
CA GLY A 646 -7.29 -25.13 -4.74
C GLY A 646 -8.26 -24.23 -5.52
N LYS A 647 -7.86 -23.02 -5.93
CA LYS A 647 -8.70 -22.16 -6.77
C LYS A 647 -8.89 -22.68 -8.19
N PHE A 648 -7.98 -23.55 -8.65
CA PHE A 648 -7.97 -24.13 -9.99
C PHE A 648 -7.93 -25.67 -9.93
N ALA A 649 -8.61 -26.24 -8.92
CA ALA A 649 -8.58 -27.66 -8.59
C ALA A 649 -8.77 -28.59 -9.81
N PRO A 650 -9.74 -28.38 -10.74
CA PRO A 650 -9.90 -29.26 -11.89
C PRO A 650 -8.65 -29.39 -12.77
N ALA A 651 -7.93 -28.28 -13.00
CA ALA A 651 -6.70 -28.30 -13.78
C ALA A 651 -5.55 -28.99 -13.02
N VAL A 652 -5.51 -28.82 -11.70
CA VAL A 652 -4.53 -29.46 -10.82
C VAL A 652 -4.76 -30.98 -10.76
N PHE A 653 -6.01 -31.44 -10.63
CA PHE A 653 -6.35 -32.87 -10.73
C PHE A 653 -5.91 -33.46 -12.07
N LYS A 654 -6.17 -32.74 -13.16
CA LYS A 654 -5.73 -33.13 -14.51
C LYS A 654 -4.20 -33.28 -14.59
N ALA A 655 -3.45 -32.33 -14.03
CA ALA A 655 -1.99 -32.40 -13.99
C ALA A 655 -1.47 -33.60 -13.17
N LEU A 656 -2.07 -33.85 -12.01
CA LEU A 656 -1.71 -34.97 -11.12
C LEU A 656 -2.21 -36.33 -11.62
N ARG A 657 -2.99 -36.36 -12.72
CA ARG A 657 -3.60 -37.58 -13.29
C ARG A 657 -4.45 -38.36 -12.29
N ILE A 658 -5.03 -37.65 -11.32
CA ILE A 658 -5.93 -38.23 -10.33
C ILE A 658 -7.31 -38.41 -10.98
N GLN A 659 -7.79 -39.64 -10.98
CA GLN A 659 -9.12 -39.99 -11.48
C GLN A 659 -10.18 -39.82 -10.38
N ASN A 660 -11.47 -39.78 -10.76
CA ASN A 660 -12.62 -39.61 -9.86
C ASN A 660 -12.59 -38.29 -9.07
N VAL A 661 -12.55 -37.17 -9.79
CA VAL A 661 -12.66 -35.83 -9.19
C VAL A 661 -14.04 -35.65 -8.55
N PRO A 662 -14.15 -35.34 -7.25
CA PRO A 662 -15.42 -35.08 -6.60
C PRO A 662 -16.15 -33.90 -7.25
N PRO A 663 -17.49 -33.91 -7.32
CA PRO A 663 -18.24 -32.77 -7.84
C PRO A 663 -18.23 -31.58 -6.87
N ASP A 664 -18.07 -31.84 -5.57
CA ASP A 664 -18.07 -30.79 -4.55
C ASP A 664 -16.68 -30.11 -4.43
N PRO A 665 -16.60 -28.77 -4.50
CA PRO A 665 -15.34 -28.05 -4.38
C PRO A 665 -14.63 -28.22 -3.02
N VAL A 666 -15.35 -28.41 -1.92
CA VAL A 666 -14.72 -28.63 -0.60
C VAL A 666 -14.03 -29.99 -0.59
N GLU A 667 -14.72 -31.04 -1.04
CA GLU A 667 -14.14 -32.38 -1.20
C GLU A 667 -12.94 -32.38 -2.14
N GLN A 668 -13.00 -31.62 -3.25
CA GLN A 668 -11.86 -31.40 -4.15
C GLN A 668 -10.64 -30.82 -3.41
N LEU A 669 -10.84 -29.77 -2.60
CA LEU A 669 -9.75 -29.13 -1.84
C LEU A 669 -9.20 -30.06 -0.75
N GLU A 670 -10.06 -30.82 -0.07
CA GLU A 670 -9.64 -31.77 0.96
C GLU A 670 -8.83 -32.91 0.35
N GLN A 671 -9.24 -33.45 -0.80
CA GLN A 671 -8.48 -34.48 -1.51
C GLN A 671 -7.13 -33.96 -2.05
N LEU A 672 -7.09 -32.76 -2.63
CA LEU A 672 -5.82 -32.15 -3.06
C LEU A 672 -4.92 -31.82 -1.86
N GLY A 673 -5.50 -31.37 -0.74
CA GLY A 673 -4.79 -31.13 0.51
C GLY A 673 -4.18 -32.39 1.10
N ALA A 674 -4.84 -33.54 0.98
CA ALA A 674 -4.28 -34.82 1.41
C ALA A 674 -3.12 -35.30 0.50
N ALA A 675 -3.08 -34.85 -0.76
CA ALA A 675 -2.02 -35.17 -1.72
C ALA A 675 -0.84 -34.17 -1.70
N ALA A 676 -1.04 -32.95 -1.17
CA ALA A 676 -0.03 -31.91 -1.11
C ALA A 676 0.70 -31.91 0.24
N SER A 677 2.03 -31.67 0.23
CA SER A 677 2.75 -31.43 1.48
C SER A 677 2.54 -29.99 1.97
N GLU A 678 2.60 -29.03 1.06
CA GLU A 678 2.34 -27.60 1.26
C GLU A 678 1.92 -26.99 -0.08
N PRO A 679 1.27 -25.80 -0.11
CA PRO A 679 0.76 -25.00 1.02
C PRO A 679 -0.65 -25.43 1.49
N ALA A 680 -1.03 -25.05 2.71
CA ALA A 680 -2.39 -25.28 3.23
C ALA A 680 -3.39 -24.22 2.72
N ALA A 681 -4.66 -24.61 2.59
CA ALA A 681 -5.74 -23.72 2.20
C ALA A 681 -6.07 -22.67 3.29
N HIS A 682 -6.43 -21.46 2.87
CA HIS A 682 -6.83 -20.39 3.80
C HIS A 682 -8.13 -20.73 4.56
N GLY A 683 -8.15 -20.53 5.88
CA GLY A 683 -9.29 -20.86 6.74
C GLY A 683 -10.58 -20.15 6.36
N GLU A 684 -10.52 -18.85 6.04
CA GLU A 684 -11.71 -18.10 5.60
C GLU A 684 -12.25 -18.59 4.25
N MET A 685 -11.37 -18.95 3.31
CA MET A 685 -11.79 -19.54 2.04
C MET A 685 -12.55 -20.84 2.30
N MET A 686 -11.99 -21.74 3.13
CA MET A 686 -12.65 -23.00 3.49
C MET A 686 -13.99 -22.77 4.22
N SER A 687 -14.06 -21.81 5.13
CA SER A 687 -15.30 -21.46 5.84
C SER A 687 -16.39 -21.00 4.87
N ARG A 688 -16.05 -20.14 3.90
CA ARG A 688 -17.01 -19.64 2.90
C ARG A 688 -17.51 -20.75 1.98
N LEU A 689 -16.64 -21.66 1.57
CA LEU A 689 -17.03 -22.79 0.74
C LEU A 689 -18.01 -23.74 1.47
N ARG A 690 -17.82 -23.94 2.78
CA ARG A 690 -18.70 -24.77 3.62
C ARG A 690 -20.06 -24.13 3.91
N GLN A 691 -20.14 -22.80 3.95
CA GLN A 691 -21.40 -22.06 4.15
C GLN A 691 -22.25 -22.04 2.88
N ARG A 692 -22.84 -23.19 2.51
CA ARG A 692 -23.83 -23.28 1.42
C ARG A 692 -25.11 -22.54 1.82
N GLY A 693 -25.29 -21.30 1.35
CA GLY A 693 -26.57 -20.59 1.50
C GLY A 693 -27.65 -21.19 0.59
N GLY A 694 -28.56 -21.97 1.15
CA GLY A 694 -29.62 -22.74 0.48
C GLY A 694 -30.79 -21.93 -0.11
N SER A 695 -30.51 -20.94 -0.96
CA SER A 695 -31.53 -20.28 -1.78
C SER A 695 -31.16 -20.44 -3.25
N GLU A 696 -32.10 -20.96 -4.05
CA GLU A 696 -32.01 -21.05 -5.51
C GLU A 696 -31.67 -19.66 -6.07
N ARG A 697 -30.49 -19.54 -6.68
CA ARG A 697 -30.04 -18.30 -7.30
C ARG A 697 -30.54 -18.25 -8.72
N ARG A 698 -31.19 -17.16 -9.09
CA ARG A 698 -31.51 -16.86 -10.48
C ARG A 698 -30.42 -15.96 -11.04
N ALA A 699 -29.62 -16.48 -11.96
CA ALA A 699 -28.68 -15.68 -12.72
C ALA A 699 -29.44 -14.57 -13.49
N LEU A 700 -28.85 -13.38 -13.54
CA LEU A 700 -29.41 -12.25 -14.27
C LEU A 700 -29.45 -12.57 -15.76
N GLN A 701 -30.52 -12.16 -16.44
CA GLN A 701 -30.55 -12.22 -17.89
C GLN A 701 -29.47 -11.30 -18.47
N ALA A 702 -28.94 -11.67 -19.64
CA ALA A 702 -27.92 -10.90 -20.35
C ALA A 702 -28.53 -9.65 -21.02
N ASP A 703 -29.10 -8.77 -20.20
CA ASP A 703 -29.78 -7.56 -20.64
C ASP A 703 -29.27 -6.35 -19.87
N TYR A 704 -29.02 -5.25 -20.57
CA TYR A 704 -28.44 -4.04 -19.99
C TYR A 704 -29.37 -3.40 -18.94
N SER A 705 -30.69 -3.36 -19.17
CA SER A 705 -31.62 -2.74 -18.22
C SER A 705 -31.70 -3.55 -16.94
N VAL A 706 -31.64 -4.89 -17.02
CA VAL A 706 -31.60 -5.78 -15.85
C VAL A 706 -30.37 -5.50 -14.97
N LEU A 707 -29.19 -5.27 -15.59
CA LEU A 707 -28.00 -4.92 -14.82
C LEU A 707 -28.12 -3.52 -14.18
N VAL A 708 -28.78 -2.56 -14.84
CA VAL A 708 -29.04 -1.22 -14.28
C VAL A 708 -30.01 -1.31 -13.10
N GLU A 709 -31.07 -2.11 -13.21
CA GLU A 709 -32.01 -2.38 -12.10
C GLU A 709 -31.29 -2.98 -10.89
N GLU A 710 -30.34 -3.91 -11.11
CA GLU A 710 -29.53 -4.48 -10.03
C GLU A 710 -28.60 -3.43 -9.39
N VAL A 711 -28.06 -2.50 -10.18
CA VAL A 711 -27.27 -1.36 -9.67
C VAL A 711 -28.13 -0.48 -8.75
N GLU A 712 -29.33 -0.09 -9.19
CA GLU A 712 -30.25 0.72 -8.38
C GLU A 712 -30.69 -0.02 -7.11
N SER A 713 -31.00 -1.32 -7.22
CA SER A 713 -31.31 -2.16 -6.06
C SER A 713 -30.16 -2.18 -5.04
N MET A 714 -28.91 -2.30 -5.51
CA MET A 714 -27.75 -2.28 -4.62
C MET A 714 -27.57 -0.92 -3.92
N ILE A 715 -27.86 0.19 -4.60
CA ILE A 715 -27.80 1.55 -4.02
C ILE A 715 -28.83 1.69 -2.91
N GLN A 716 -30.07 1.29 -3.17
CA GLN A 716 -31.15 1.33 -2.18
C GLN A 716 -30.78 0.50 -0.94
N ASP A 717 -30.25 -0.70 -1.16
CA ASP A 717 -29.88 -1.61 -0.07
C ASP A 717 -28.66 -1.14 0.72
N SER A 718 -27.69 -0.50 0.07
CA SER A 718 -26.46 -0.05 0.71
C SER A 718 -26.63 1.25 1.48
N PHE A 719 -27.44 2.17 0.97
CA PHE A 719 -27.43 3.57 1.42
C PHE A 719 -28.78 4.08 1.92
N LEU A 720 -29.90 3.46 1.55
CA LEU A 720 -31.24 3.96 1.88
C LEU A 720 -32.00 3.10 2.90
N LYS A 721 -31.61 1.83 3.09
CA LYS A 721 -32.15 1.02 4.18
C LYS A 721 -31.67 1.58 5.53
N VAL A 722 -32.60 2.18 6.28
CA VAL A 722 -32.36 2.58 7.68
C VAL A 722 -32.09 1.31 8.48
N ALA A 723 -30.91 1.24 9.09
CA ALA A 723 -30.50 0.13 9.96
C ALA A 723 -31.31 0.09 11.27
#